data_AF-A0A225DSB6-F1
#
_entry.id   AF-A0A225DSB6-F1
#
_cell.length_a   1.000
_cell.length_b   1.000
_cell.length_c   1.000
_cell.angle_alpha   90.00
_cell.angle_beta   90.00
_cell.angle_gamma   90.00
#
_symmetry.space_group_name_H-M   'P 1'
#
loop_
_entity.id
_entity.type
_entity.pdbx_description
1 polymer ?
#
loop_
_entity_poly.entity_id
_entity_poly.type
_entity_poly.pdbx_seq_one_letter_code
_entity_poly.pdbx_strand_id
1 'polypeptide(L)'
;MRTLAIALCGFLTAAPAVAQTKPDIPPEYVKKKTRSETIRATLASHGLPNLEGKWLYAGPFDNADKEGFDKAYPPEKGYDPKATFTGKNGATFGWKEFPKFKLGEIVDLAPLFPANARTDAVVYLYLEFDSPKAFTLPLSLGSDDTLSVFTNGTRVLHEDHTRPAAADQARVDMKVKAGKNQLLIKIGQYAGGWEVYVSPETPSVLPATIAKRIDRDFPEPAVVQSQSAAAGNEARFYKIVTLQQPQDCVLEVGGLGFRPDGKLLACTRRGEVWLVHNPGSDTASEVKFTRFAAGLHEALGLHVVDNNTVYVTQRPELTRLVDENGDGLADSFVTLCDKWGVSGDYHEFAFGPAVDKDGNFFVTLNVGFGGGHQAKSAWRGWCVKISPTGAMEPWAYGLRSPNGITFAPDGELFYADNQGEWVATNKLHHLKKGKFYGHQAGLKWVKDSQFAGKVPDKVASGMTYDGQNYPALNKDVPRPDLDPPCVWFPYGRMGQSASEPKWDTTKGKFGPFAGQCFVGDQTRSMVMRVALEKVNGVYQGACFPFRSGLQCGVNRLVFGPDGSLYVGQTNRGWGSVGGKPYGLQRIAFTGEVPLEIHSVALTESGFDLTFTKPLNPKTAEKLDAVSVKSFTYVYYSNYGCPEVDQRAEKVTKTTVSKDGKKVSVTVPGLRQGRVYEIHLTGVSSADGEAVLHPEAYYTLNELVK
;
A
#
# COMPACT_ATOMS: atom_id res chain seq x y z
N MET A 1 -35.61 54.99 -73.81
CA MET A 1 -35.89 53.63 -73.29
C MET A 1 -35.83 53.71 -71.79
N ARG A 2 -36.99 53.69 -71.13
CA ARG A 2 -37.18 54.07 -69.73
C ARG A 2 -37.44 52.85 -68.86
N THR A 3 -36.82 52.90 -67.68
CA THR A 3 -36.94 52.05 -66.50
C THR A 3 -38.39 51.71 -66.15
N LEU A 4 -38.68 50.45 -65.84
CA LEU A 4 -39.90 50.05 -65.12
C LEU A 4 -39.57 48.91 -64.14
N ALA A 5 -39.84 49.16 -62.87
CA ALA A 5 -39.87 48.18 -61.79
C ALA A 5 -41.27 47.57 -61.70
N ILE A 6 -41.39 46.24 -61.55
CA ILE A 6 -42.58 45.57 -61.03
C ILE A 6 -42.14 44.41 -60.12
N ALA A 7 -42.75 44.39 -58.94
CA ALA A 7 -42.56 43.46 -57.84
C ALA A 7 -43.20 42.08 -58.09
N LEU A 8 -42.68 41.06 -57.41
CA LEU A 8 -43.44 39.84 -57.12
C LEU A 8 -43.28 39.47 -55.64
N CYS A 9 -44.42 39.37 -54.95
CA CYS A 9 -44.58 39.00 -53.55
C CYS A 9 -44.20 37.54 -53.28
N GLY A 10 -43.47 37.29 -52.20
CA GLY A 10 -43.32 35.96 -51.58
C GLY A 10 -43.81 36.02 -50.15
N PHE A 11 -44.86 35.26 -49.86
CA PHE A 11 -45.55 35.18 -48.56
C PHE A 11 -44.63 34.64 -47.45
N LEU A 12 -44.53 35.37 -46.33
CA LEU A 12 -44.12 34.83 -45.04
C LEU A 12 -45.29 34.05 -44.42
N THR A 13 -45.15 32.74 -44.30
CA THR A 13 -45.96 31.93 -43.37
C THR A 13 -45.17 31.76 -42.07
N ALA A 14 -45.57 32.53 -41.06
CA ALA A 14 -45.14 32.33 -39.68
C ALA A 14 -45.73 31.02 -39.15
N ALA A 15 -44.88 30.03 -38.89
CA ALA A 15 -45.27 28.86 -38.11
C ALA A 15 -45.52 29.30 -36.66
N PRO A 16 -46.58 28.79 -36.00
CA PRO A 16 -46.89 29.15 -34.63
C PRO A 16 -45.77 28.69 -33.70
N ALA A 17 -45.37 29.57 -32.79
CA ALA A 17 -44.50 29.25 -31.68
C ALA A 17 -45.14 28.12 -30.87
N VAL A 18 -44.70 26.89 -31.11
CA VAL A 18 -44.95 25.77 -30.22
C VAL A 18 -44.24 26.14 -28.93
N ALA A 19 -45.04 26.53 -27.92
CA ALA A 19 -44.57 26.61 -26.56
C ALA A 19 -43.92 25.25 -26.26
N GLN A 20 -42.59 25.24 -26.16
CA GLN A 20 -41.87 24.10 -25.62
C GLN A 20 -42.45 23.87 -24.24
N THR A 21 -43.18 22.77 -24.09
CA THR A 21 -43.40 22.16 -22.79
C THR A 21 -42.03 22.03 -22.14
N LYS A 22 -41.82 22.68 -20.99
CA LYS A 22 -40.67 22.38 -20.14
C LYS A 22 -40.63 20.85 -19.98
N PRO A 23 -39.54 20.16 -20.32
CA PRO A 23 -39.34 18.84 -19.76
C PRO A 23 -39.27 19.02 -18.23
N ASP A 24 -40.14 18.34 -17.50
CA ASP A 24 -40.05 18.26 -16.05
C ASP A 24 -38.67 17.70 -15.63
N ILE A 25 -38.09 18.38 -14.64
CA ILE A 25 -36.70 18.44 -14.16
C ILE A 25 -36.21 17.11 -13.53
N PRO A 26 -34.89 16.81 -13.45
CA PRO A 26 -34.40 16.06 -12.30
C PRO A 26 -33.30 16.82 -11.53
N PRO A 27 -33.40 16.99 -10.20
CA PRO A 27 -32.24 17.33 -9.39
C PRO A 27 -31.42 16.03 -9.18
N GLU A 28 -30.53 15.75 -10.13
CA GLU A 28 -29.78 14.49 -10.26
C GLU A 28 -28.59 14.34 -9.27
N TYR A 29 -28.40 15.27 -8.35
CA TYR A 29 -27.33 15.24 -7.36
C TYR A 29 -27.73 16.08 -6.15
N VAL A 30 -27.70 15.50 -4.95
CA VAL A 30 -28.16 16.18 -3.73
C VAL A 30 -27.00 16.36 -2.76
N LYS A 31 -26.32 17.51 -2.87
CA LYS A 31 -25.22 17.88 -1.98
C LYS A 31 -25.70 18.02 -0.53
N LYS A 32 -24.99 17.39 0.41
CA LYS A 32 -25.15 17.53 1.86
C LYS A 32 -23.85 18.00 2.51
N LYS A 33 -23.74 17.94 3.84
CA LYS A 33 -22.56 18.42 4.56
C LYS A 33 -21.37 17.48 4.40
N THR A 34 -21.62 16.18 4.32
CA THR A 34 -20.59 15.14 4.18
C THR A 34 -20.74 14.33 2.88
N ARG A 35 -19.66 13.64 2.49
CA ARG A 35 -19.64 12.71 1.34
C ARG A 35 -20.70 11.62 1.48
N SER A 36 -20.75 10.98 2.66
CA SER A 36 -21.70 9.91 2.94
C SER A 36 -23.16 10.40 2.89
N GLU A 37 -23.49 11.54 3.51
CA GLU A 37 -24.83 12.13 3.42
C GLU A 37 -25.21 12.50 1.99
N THR A 38 -24.25 12.99 1.20
CA THR A 38 -24.47 13.35 -0.21
C THR A 38 -24.78 12.12 -1.06
N ILE A 39 -24.02 11.04 -0.88
CA ILE A 39 -24.25 9.76 -1.55
C ILE A 39 -25.66 9.26 -1.21
N ARG A 40 -26.02 9.22 0.08
CA ARG A 40 -27.34 8.76 0.52
C ARG A 40 -28.49 9.61 -0.03
N ALA A 41 -28.35 10.94 0.02
CA ALA A 41 -29.37 11.85 -0.49
C ALA A 41 -29.50 11.74 -2.03
N THR A 42 -28.40 11.49 -2.73
CA THR A 42 -28.39 11.28 -4.18
C THR A 42 -28.97 9.92 -4.56
N LEU A 43 -28.72 8.86 -3.78
CA LEU A 43 -29.39 7.57 -3.97
C LEU A 43 -30.92 7.71 -3.81
N ALA A 44 -31.36 8.38 -2.73
CA ALA A 44 -32.77 8.64 -2.47
C ALA A 44 -33.43 9.45 -3.60
N SER A 45 -32.73 10.45 -4.16
CA SER A 45 -33.27 11.26 -5.26
C SER A 45 -33.47 10.47 -6.57
N HIS A 46 -32.82 9.31 -6.71
CA HIS A 46 -33.01 8.38 -7.83
C HIS A 46 -33.96 7.21 -7.49
N GLY A 47 -34.63 7.26 -6.33
CA GLY A 47 -35.45 6.15 -5.84
C GLY A 47 -34.64 4.88 -5.56
N LEU A 48 -33.32 4.99 -5.38
CA LEU A 48 -32.45 3.88 -5.05
C LEU A 48 -32.33 3.75 -3.52
N PRO A 49 -32.16 2.51 -3.01
CA PRO A 49 -31.96 2.32 -1.58
C PRO A 49 -30.67 3.01 -1.12
N ASN A 50 -30.79 3.81 -0.07
CA ASN A 50 -29.71 4.57 0.55
C ASN A 50 -29.33 4.04 1.96
N LEU A 51 -29.90 2.88 2.33
CA LEU A 51 -29.79 2.20 3.62
C LEU A 51 -30.41 2.94 4.82
N GLU A 52 -31.04 4.09 4.61
CA GLU A 52 -31.88 4.70 5.65
C GLU A 52 -33.11 3.82 5.87
N GLY A 53 -33.54 3.69 7.12
CA GLY A 53 -34.66 2.85 7.48
C GLY A 53 -34.60 2.38 8.93
N LYS A 54 -35.49 1.43 9.23
CA LYS A 54 -35.62 0.85 10.56
C LYS A 54 -34.53 -0.19 10.80
N TRP A 55 -33.39 0.27 11.31
CA TRP A 55 -32.33 -0.62 11.79
C TRP A 55 -32.77 -1.35 13.06
N LEU A 56 -32.52 -2.65 13.11
CA LEU A 56 -32.79 -3.50 14.26
C LEU A 56 -31.48 -4.07 14.80
N TYR A 57 -31.46 -4.44 16.08
CA TYR A 57 -30.38 -5.20 16.68
C TYR A 57 -30.90 -6.40 17.48
N ALA A 58 -30.07 -7.45 17.55
CA ALA A 58 -30.26 -8.60 18.41
C ALA A 58 -28.92 -8.97 19.07
N GLY A 59 -28.88 -8.95 20.40
CA GLY A 59 -27.68 -9.22 21.18
C GLY A 59 -27.86 -8.85 22.67
N PRO A 60 -26.84 -9.10 23.50
CA PRO A 60 -25.58 -9.72 23.13
C PRO A 60 -25.70 -11.26 23.18
N PHE A 61 -25.16 -11.92 22.17
CA PHE A 61 -24.87 -13.36 22.19
C PHE A 61 -23.51 -13.60 22.82
N ASP A 62 -23.26 -14.83 23.27
CA ASP A 62 -22.00 -15.18 23.91
C ASP A 62 -20.85 -15.27 22.90
N ASN A 63 -19.66 -14.86 23.29
CA ASN A 63 -18.43 -14.98 22.51
C ASN A 63 -17.25 -15.39 23.39
N ALA A 64 -17.52 -16.09 24.49
CA ALA A 64 -16.48 -16.67 25.33
C ALA A 64 -15.48 -17.46 24.48
N ASP A 65 -14.20 -17.33 24.82
CA ASP A 65 -13.09 -18.00 24.12
C ASP A 65 -13.03 -17.69 22.62
N LYS A 66 -13.66 -16.59 22.19
CA LYS A 66 -13.80 -16.15 20.79
C LYS A 66 -14.64 -17.06 19.88
N GLU A 67 -15.33 -18.06 20.43
CA GLU A 67 -16.06 -19.05 19.63
C GLU A 67 -17.40 -18.54 19.07
N GLY A 68 -17.99 -17.53 19.72
CA GLY A 68 -19.27 -16.94 19.31
C GLY A 68 -19.24 -16.26 17.94
N PHE A 69 -18.09 -15.77 17.52
CA PHE A 69 -17.93 -15.12 16.23
C PHE A 69 -18.09 -16.11 15.07
N ASP A 70 -17.56 -17.32 15.21
CA ASP A 70 -17.71 -18.38 14.20
C ASP A 70 -19.04 -19.13 14.32
N LYS A 71 -19.63 -19.12 15.52
CA LYS A 71 -20.92 -19.77 15.79
C LYS A 71 -22.08 -19.08 15.07
N ALA A 72 -22.81 -19.84 14.26
CA ALA A 72 -24.04 -19.37 13.63
C ALA A 72 -25.18 -19.23 14.66
N TYR A 73 -25.51 -17.99 15.05
CA TYR A 73 -26.65 -17.72 15.92
C TYR A 73 -27.96 -17.64 15.14
N PRO A 74 -29.13 -17.78 15.81
CA PRO A 74 -30.44 -17.77 15.15
C PRO A 74 -30.69 -16.59 14.19
N PRO A 75 -30.23 -15.35 14.43
CA PRO A 75 -30.36 -14.25 13.46
C PRO A 75 -29.81 -14.53 12.06
N GLU A 76 -28.81 -15.42 11.92
CA GLU A 76 -28.24 -15.78 10.62
C GLU A 76 -29.17 -16.64 9.76
N LYS A 77 -30.18 -17.28 10.38
CA LYS A 77 -31.16 -18.13 9.68
C LYS A 77 -32.29 -17.32 9.01
N GLY A 78 -32.39 -16.04 9.34
CA GLY A 78 -33.42 -15.13 8.80
C GLY A 78 -34.05 -14.26 9.88
N TYR A 79 -34.69 -13.19 9.42
CA TYR A 79 -35.43 -12.27 10.30
C TYR A 79 -36.84 -12.78 10.57
N ASP A 80 -37.15 -12.96 11.85
CA ASP A 80 -38.52 -13.15 12.36
C ASP A 80 -38.75 -12.15 13.50
N PRO A 81 -39.69 -11.19 13.36
CA PRO A 81 -39.96 -10.17 14.38
C PRO A 81 -40.45 -10.75 15.72
N LYS A 82 -40.94 -12.00 15.74
CA LYS A 82 -41.43 -12.68 16.95
C LYS A 82 -40.39 -13.63 17.56
N ALA A 83 -39.23 -13.77 16.93
CA ALA A 83 -38.19 -14.65 17.42
C ALA A 83 -37.69 -14.20 18.79
N THR A 84 -37.47 -15.19 19.66
CA THR A 84 -36.88 -15.04 20.97
C THR A 84 -35.56 -15.80 21.00
N PHE A 85 -34.52 -15.18 21.54
CA PHE A 85 -33.16 -15.66 21.54
C PHE A 85 -32.64 -15.80 22.97
N THR A 86 -31.84 -16.83 23.19
CA THR A 86 -30.99 -16.94 24.38
C THR A 86 -29.61 -16.41 24.02
N GLY A 87 -29.19 -15.34 24.69
CA GLY A 87 -27.87 -14.75 24.53
C GLY A 87 -26.99 -14.95 25.76
N LYS A 88 -26.01 -14.06 25.90
CA LYS A 88 -24.97 -14.16 26.93
C LYS A 88 -25.56 -14.18 28.33
N ASN A 89 -24.96 -14.98 29.23
CA ASN A 89 -25.41 -15.20 30.60
C ASN A 89 -26.85 -15.74 30.73
N GLY A 90 -27.37 -16.39 29.68
CA GLY A 90 -28.73 -16.93 29.66
C GLY A 90 -29.84 -15.88 29.48
N ALA A 91 -29.48 -14.64 29.09
CA ALA A 91 -30.46 -13.59 28.88
C ALA A 91 -31.39 -13.90 27.69
N THR A 92 -32.68 -13.58 27.85
CA THR A 92 -33.70 -13.79 26.80
C THR A 92 -34.08 -12.45 26.18
N PHE A 93 -33.99 -12.33 24.85
CA PHE A 93 -34.37 -11.12 24.11
C PHE A 93 -34.87 -11.44 22.69
N GLY A 94 -35.57 -10.49 22.06
CA GLY A 94 -35.89 -10.52 20.63
C GLY A 94 -35.23 -9.35 19.90
N TRP A 95 -35.60 -9.16 18.63
CA TRP A 95 -35.17 -7.99 17.86
C TRP A 95 -35.66 -6.69 18.49
N LYS A 96 -34.79 -5.69 18.57
CA LYS A 96 -35.10 -4.35 19.07
C LYS A 96 -34.76 -3.31 18.01
N GLU A 97 -35.51 -2.23 17.96
CA GLU A 97 -35.21 -1.11 17.08
C GLU A 97 -33.97 -0.35 17.56
N PHE A 98 -33.10 0.05 16.63
CA PHE A 98 -31.93 0.87 16.88
C PHE A 98 -32.09 2.28 16.27
N PRO A 99 -32.91 3.15 16.87
CA PRO A 99 -33.21 4.47 16.29
C PRO A 99 -32.01 5.42 16.26
N LYS A 100 -30.95 5.12 17.01
CA LYS A 100 -29.71 5.91 17.06
C LYS A 100 -28.63 5.42 16.08
N PHE A 101 -28.91 4.40 15.28
CA PHE A 101 -27.96 3.95 14.26
C PHE A 101 -27.78 5.04 13.20
N LYS A 102 -26.54 5.38 12.90
CA LYS A 102 -26.20 6.43 11.94
C LYS A 102 -25.25 5.91 10.88
N LEU A 103 -25.63 6.09 9.63
CA LEU A 103 -24.78 5.76 8.48
C LEU A 103 -23.68 6.81 8.30
N GLY A 104 -22.49 6.37 7.94
CA GLY A 104 -21.34 7.24 7.68
C GLY A 104 -20.69 7.82 8.94
N GLU A 105 -21.06 7.33 10.12
CA GLU A 105 -20.45 7.66 11.41
C GLU A 105 -20.00 6.37 12.11
N ILE A 106 -19.04 6.48 13.04
CA ILE A 106 -18.74 5.39 13.98
C ILE A 106 -19.84 5.38 15.04
N VAL A 107 -20.49 4.24 15.20
CA VAL A 107 -21.61 4.04 16.13
C VAL A 107 -21.16 3.14 17.27
N ASP A 108 -21.23 3.65 18.50
CA ASP A 108 -21.00 2.89 19.72
C ASP A 108 -22.23 2.02 20.08
N LEU A 109 -22.00 0.71 20.17
CA LEU A 109 -22.95 -0.35 20.46
C LEU A 109 -22.95 -0.71 21.96
N ALA A 110 -21.92 -0.35 22.72
CA ALA A 110 -21.82 -0.66 24.14
C ALA A 110 -23.03 -0.15 24.96
N PRO A 111 -23.61 1.04 24.71
CA PRO A 111 -24.79 1.52 25.43
C PRO A 111 -26.05 0.69 25.22
N LEU A 112 -26.10 -0.21 24.23
CA LEU A 112 -27.22 -1.12 24.01
C LEU A 112 -27.30 -2.23 25.07
N PHE A 113 -26.21 -2.46 25.80
CA PHE A 113 -26.02 -3.64 26.64
C PHE A 113 -25.55 -3.29 28.06
N PRO A 114 -25.89 -4.10 29.08
CA PRO A 114 -25.40 -3.92 30.44
C PRO A 114 -23.88 -4.16 30.49
N ALA A 115 -23.18 -3.47 31.40
CA ALA A 115 -21.70 -3.44 31.44
C ALA A 115 -21.06 -4.84 31.53
N ASN A 116 -21.68 -5.76 32.26
CA ASN A 116 -21.21 -7.14 32.44
C ASN A 116 -21.45 -8.06 31.23
N ALA A 117 -21.98 -7.55 30.11
CA ALA A 117 -22.26 -8.32 28.90
C ALA A 117 -21.67 -7.67 27.63
N ARG A 118 -20.68 -6.78 27.78
CA ARG A 118 -20.04 -6.05 26.66
C ARG A 118 -18.76 -6.68 26.15
N THR A 119 -18.04 -7.38 27.02
CA THR A 119 -16.82 -8.15 26.70
C THR A 119 -17.23 -9.51 26.18
N ASP A 120 -16.45 -10.09 25.27
CA ASP A 120 -16.67 -11.42 24.68
C ASP A 120 -18.13 -11.62 24.30
N ALA A 121 -18.66 -10.73 23.47
CA ALA A 121 -20.06 -10.67 23.09
C ALA A 121 -20.25 -10.49 21.59
N VAL A 122 -21.39 -10.92 21.05
CA VAL A 122 -21.78 -10.72 19.64
C VAL A 122 -23.10 -9.98 19.53
N VAL A 123 -23.21 -9.04 18.59
CA VAL A 123 -24.45 -8.38 18.22
C VAL A 123 -24.69 -8.51 16.73
N TYR A 124 -25.96 -8.67 16.36
CA TYR A 124 -26.43 -8.58 14.99
C TYR A 124 -27.15 -7.27 14.76
N LEU A 125 -26.85 -6.60 13.66
CA LEU A 125 -27.59 -5.46 13.13
C LEU A 125 -28.31 -5.89 11.86
N TYR A 126 -29.57 -5.49 11.71
CA TYR A 126 -30.41 -5.89 10.59
C TYR A 126 -31.13 -4.70 9.96
N LEU A 127 -31.18 -4.68 8.64
CA LEU A 127 -31.97 -3.75 7.84
C LEU A 127 -32.71 -4.53 6.74
N GLU A 128 -34.01 -4.25 6.59
CA GLU A 128 -34.81 -4.65 5.45
C GLU A 128 -35.18 -3.41 4.63
N PHE A 129 -35.07 -3.49 3.30
CA PHE A 129 -35.42 -2.40 2.40
C PHE A 129 -35.85 -2.92 1.04
N ASP A 130 -36.63 -2.13 0.31
CA ASP A 130 -37.02 -2.43 -1.07
C ASP A 130 -36.15 -1.69 -2.09
N SER A 131 -36.01 -2.28 -3.28
CA SER A 131 -35.36 -1.63 -4.41
C SER A 131 -36.21 -1.74 -5.68
N PRO A 132 -36.34 -0.68 -6.48
CA PRO A 132 -37.11 -0.74 -7.72
C PRO A 132 -36.42 -1.57 -8.82
N LYS A 133 -35.12 -1.85 -8.70
CA LYS A 133 -34.34 -2.59 -9.71
C LYS A 133 -33.15 -3.31 -9.09
N ALA A 134 -32.64 -4.31 -9.80
CA ALA A 134 -31.40 -4.98 -9.40
C ALA A 134 -30.18 -4.12 -9.77
N PHE A 135 -29.20 -4.04 -8.87
CA PHE A 135 -27.89 -3.41 -9.09
C PHE A 135 -26.89 -3.82 -8.00
N THR A 136 -25.63 -3.44 -8.16
CA THR A 136 -24.62 -3.63 -7.11
C THR A 136 -24.48 -2.34 -6.30
N LEU A 137 -24.70 -2.42 -4.99
CA LEU A 137 -24.48 -1.33 -4.04
C LEU A 137 -23.18 -1.60 -3.26
N PRO A 138 -22.08 -0.86 -3.53
CA PRO A 138 -20.86 -1.00 -2.75
C PRO A 138 -21.06 -0.37 -1.37
N LEU A 139 -20.52 -1.03 -0.34
CA LEU A 139 -20.57 -0.59 1.05
C LEU A 139 -19.15 -0.41 1.58
N SER A 140 -18.93 0.70 2.28
CA SER A 140 -17.77 0.91 3.16
C SER A 140 -18.16 0.56 4.59
N LEU A 141 -17.31 -0.21 5.26
CA LEU A 141 -17.59 -0.84 6.55
C LEU A 141 -16.38 -0.73 7.49
N GLY A 142 -16.66 -0.79 8.79
CA GLY A 142 -15.65 -0.92 9.84
C GLY A 142 -16.26 -1.44 11.13
N SER A 143 -15.43 -1.99 12.00
CA SER A 143 -15.86 -2.56 13.27
C SER A 143 -14.75 -2.50 14.31
N ASP A 144 -15.16 -2.40 15.56
CA ASP A 144 -14.33 -2.80 16.68
C ASP A 144 -14.29 -4.34 16.71
N ASP A 145 -13.10 -4.90 16.74
CA ASP A 145 -12.79 -6.32 16.58
C ASP A 145 -13.32 -6.98 15.28
N THR A 146 -14.40 -7.76 15.36
CA THR A 146 -14.78 -8.72 14.29
C THR A 146 -15.96 -8.24 13.45
N LEU A 147 -16.04 -8.68 12.20
CA LEU A 147 -17.09 -8.28 11.26
C LEU A 147 -17.52 -9.42 10.34
N SER A 148 -18.81 -9.75 10.32
CA SER A 148 -19.41 -10.52 9.24
C SER A 148 -20.56 -9.77 8.59
N VAL A 149 -20.73 -9.94 7.29
CA VAL A 149 -21.82 -9.30 6.54
C VAL A 149 -22.54 -10.35 5.73
N PHE A 150 -23.87 -10.29 5.78
CA PHE A 150 -24.75 -11.13 5.00
C PHE A 150 -25.69 -10.25 4.18
N THR A 151 -25.81 -10.56 2.90
CA THR A 151 -26.72 -9.89 1.97
C THR A 151 -27.71 -10.92 1.46
N ASN A 152 -29.00 -10.69 1.65
CA ASN A 152 -30.06 -11.60 1.20
C ASN A 152 -29.84 -13.06 1.66
N GLY A 153 -29.43 -13.23 2.94
CA GLY A 153 -29.16 -14.53 3.55
C GLY A 153 -27.81 -15.17 3.18
N THR A 154 -27.01 -14.55 2.30
CA THR A 154 -25.68 -15.07 1.91
C THR A 154 -24.59 -14.29 2.61
N ARG A 155 -23.66 -14.97 3.30
CA ARG A 155 -22.48 -14.35 3.91
C ARG A 155 -21.51 -13.90 2.83
N VAL A 156 -21.17 -12.61 2.81
CA VAL A 156 -20.27 -11.98 1.83
C VAL A 156 -18.97 -11.47 2.46
N LEU A 157 -18.92 -11.36 3.80
CA LEU A 157 -17.73 -10.99 4.55
C LEU A 157 -17.71 -11.74 5.88
N HIS A 158 -16.51 -12.13 6.34
CA HIS A 158 -16.29 -12.77 7.63
C HIS A 158 -14.81 -12.59 8.02
N GLU A 159 -14.54 -11.59 8.85
CA GLU A 159 -13.20 -11.20 9.26
C GLU A 159 -13.11 -11.10 10.77
N ASP A 160 -12.11 -11.77 11.34
CA ASP A 160 -11.73 -11.69 12.75
C ASP A 160 -10.49 -10.78 12.87
N HIS A 161 -10.64 -9.66 13.57
CA HIS A 161 -9.56 -8.74 13.89
C HIS A 161 -9.64 -8.32 15.36
N THR A 162 -8.57 -7.70 15.87
CA THR A 162 -8.59 -6.99 17.16
C THR A 162 -8.11 -5.55 16.93
N ARG A 163 -9.04 -4.61 16.78
CA ARG A 163 -8.79 -3.23 16.33
C ARG A 163 -9.98 -2.32 16.66
N PRO A 164 -9.80 -1.00 16.83
CA PRO A 164 -10.92 -0.06 16.91
C PRO A 164 -11.64 0.10 15.56
N ALA A 165 -12.90 0.55 15.58
CA ALA A 165 -13.65 0.84 14.36
C ALA A 165 -13.09 2.07 13.63
N ALA A 166 -13.00 1.99 12.30
CA ALA A 166 -12.71 3.13 11.44
C ALA A 166 -13.44 3.00 10.10
N ALA A 167 -13.66 4.12 9.41
CA ALA A 167 -14.20 4.10 8.06
C ALA A 167 -13.29 3.32 7.10
N ASP A 168 -13.87 2.73 6.04
CA ASP A 168 -13.16 2.12 4.91
C ASP A 168 -12.25 0.92 5.25
N GLN A 169 -12.43 0.34 6.43
CA GLN A 169 -11.71 -0.83 6.91
C GLN A 169 -12.04 -2.12 6.15
N ALA A 170 -13.25 -2.22 5.62
CA ALA A 170 -13.70 -3.30 4.75
C ALA A 170 -14.65 -2.75 3.66
N ARG A 171 -14.73 -3.44 2.53
CA ARG A 171 -15.68 -3.14 1.45
C ARG A 171 -16.37 -4.39 0.96
N VAL A 172 -17.67 -4.28 0.72
CA VAL A 172 -18.48 -5.37 0.14
C VAL A 172 -19.36 -4.84 -0.98
N ASP A 173 -19.49 -5.64 -2.04
CA ASP A 173 -20.43 -5.38 -3.13
C ASP A 173 -21.75 -6.09 -2.85
N MET A 174 -22.75 -5.36 -2.33
CA MET A 174 -24.06 -5.91 -2.08
C MET A 174 -24.84 -6.06 -3.39
N LYS A 175 -25.16 -7.30 -3.75
CA LYS A 175 -26.05 -7.61 -4.89
C LYS A 175 -27.51 -7.31 -4.49
N VAL A 176 -27.97 -6.11 -4.80
CA VAL A 176 -29.36 -5.68 -4.60
C VAL A 176 -30.23 -6.27 -5.70
N LYS A 177 -31.33 -6.93 -5.33
CA LYS A 177 -32.37 -7.42 -6.26
C LYS A 177 -33.54 -6.44 -6.31
N ALA A 178 -34.33 -6.49 -7.38
CA ALA A 178 -35.63 -5.81 -7.39
C ALA A 178 -36.55 -6.39 -6.29
N GLY A 179 -37.33 -5.53 -5.64
CA GLY A 179 -38.14 -5.88 -4.48
C GLY A 179 -37.33 -5.91 -3.17
N LYS A 180 -37.73 -6.79 -2.25
CA LYS A 180 -37.24 -6.83 -0.87
C LYS A 180 -35.80 -7.34 -0.76
N ASN A 181 -34.96 -6.63 -0.02
CA ASN A 181 -33.57 -6.96 0.28
C ASN A 181 -33.31 -6.93 1.78
N GLN A 182 -32.28 -7.68 2.20
CA GLN A 182 -31.88 -7.82 3.59
C GLN A 182 -30.37 -7.60 3.72
N LEU A 183 -29.98 -6.81 4.71
CA LEU A 183 -28.61 -6.63 5.16
C LEU A 183 -28.53 -7.03 6.63
N LEU A 184 -27.68 -8.00 6.94
CA LEU A 184 -27.41 -8.46 8.30
C LEU A 184 -25.90 -8.33 8.56
N ILE A 185 -25.54 -7.69 9.66
CA ILE A 185 -24.14 -7.47 10.05
C ILE A 185 -23.94 -8.08 11.44
N LYS A 186 -22.94 -8.94 11.58
CA LYS A 186 -22.51 -9.55 12.84
C LYS A 186 -21.24 -8.85 13.31
N ILE A 187 -21.25 -8.34 14.53
CA ILE A 187 -20.10 -7.70 15.16
C ILE A 187 -19.84 -8.42 16.47
N GLY A 188 -18.69 -9.06 16.59
CA GLY A 188 -18.19 -9.64 17.83
C GLY A 188 -17.17 -8.72 18.47
N GLN A 189 -17.24 -8.61 19.78
CA GLN A 189 -16.41 -7.79 20.66
C GLN A 189 -15.67 -8.70 21.64
N TYR A 190 -14.36 -8.52 21.76
CA TYR A 190 -13.49 -9.16 22.75
C TYR A 190 -13.38 -8.31 24.01
N ALA A 191 -12.69 -7.17 23.97
CA ALA A 191 -12.70 -6.17 25.04
C ALA A 191 -12.48 -4.73 24.52
N GLY A 192 -13.01 -3.72 25.22
CA GLY A 192 -12.73 -2.31 24.96
C GLY A 192 -13.96 -1.53 24.53
N GLY A 193 -13.85 -0.76 23.44
CA GLY A 193 -14.99 -0.13 22.77
C GLY A 193 -15.94 -1.20 22.23
N TRP A 194 -17.07 -0.83 21.63
CA TRP A 194 -17.82 -1.78 20.81
C TRP A 194 -18.51 -1.01 19.71
N GLU A 195 -17.86 -0.90 18.56
CA GLU A 195 -18.21 0.11 17.57
C GLU A 195 -18.40 -0.49 16.17
N VAL A 196 -19.15 0.21 15.33
CA VAL A 196 -19.36 -0.16 13.93
C VAL A 196 -19.47 1.07 13.04
N TYR A 197 -19.02 0.94 11.80
CA TYR A 197 -19.19 1.93 10.74
C TYR A 197 -19.86 1.27 9.54
N VAL A 198 -20.88 1.91 8.97
CA VAL A 198 -21.56 1.47 7.74
C VAL A 198 -21.88 2.69 6.88
N SER A 199 -21.45 2.69 5.62
CA SER A 199 -21.83 3.70 4.63
C SER A 199 -22.03 3.08 3.25
N PRO A 200 -23.11 3.42 2.52
CA PRO A 200 -23.15 3.13 1.09
C PRO A 200 -22.11 4.00 0.35
N GLU A 201 -21.53 3.46 -0.71
CA GLU A 201 -20.71 4.19 -1.67
C GLU A 201 -21.50 4.42 -2.98
N THR A 202 -20.91 5.12 -3.95
CA THR A 202 -21.58 5.47 -5.21
C THR A 202 -21.63 4.25 -6.15
N PRO A 203 -22.82 3.69 -6.46
CA PRO A 203 -22.93 2.55 -7.37
C PRO A 203 -22.82 2.97 -8.83
N SER A 204 -22.36 2.06 -9.69
CA SER A 204 -22.22 2.30 -11.15
C SER A 204 -23.54 2.48 -11.88
N VAL A 205 -24.68 2.17 -11.25
CA VAL A 205 -26.02 2.42 -11.80
C VAL A 205 -26.36 3.92 -11.84
N LEU A 206 -25.64 4.74 -11.07
CA LEU A 206 -25.72 6.19 -11.17
C LEU A 206 -24.82 6.69 -12.32
N PRO A 207 -25.23 7.75 -13.04
CA PRO A 207 -24.40 8.36 -14.07
C PRO A 207 -23.00 8.72 -13.56
N ALA A 208 -21.97 8.45 -14.36
CA ALA A 208 -20.58 8.76 -14.02
C ALA A 208 -20.35 10.26 -13.72
N THR A 209 -21.22 11.14 -14.23
CA THR A 209 -21.22 12.59 -13.92
C THR A 209 -21.50 12.87 -12.45
N ILE A 210 -22.26 12.03 -11.75
CA ILE A 210 -22.55 12.15 -10.31
C ILE A 210 -21.30 11.85 -9.49
N ALA A 211 -20.61 10.74 -9.77
CA ALA A 211 -19.37 10.40 -9.07
C ALA A 211 -18.33 11.55 -9.19
N LYS A 212 -18.16 12.09 -10.41
CA LYS A 212 -17.29 13.26 -10.64
C LYS A 212 -17.70 14.50 -9.83
N ARG A 213 -19.00 14.73 -9.64
CA ARG A 213 -19.50 15.87 -8.83
C ARG A 213 -19.30 15.62 -7.34
N ILE A 214 -19.48 14.39 -6.86
CA ILE A 214 -19.19 13.99 -5.48
C ILE A 214 -17.70 14.20 -5.19
N ASP A 215 -16.80 13.75 -6.07
CA ASP A 215 -15.35 13.93 -5.91
C ASP A 215 -14.93 15.41 -5.96
N ARG A 216 -15.61 16.23 -6.78
CA ARG A 216 -15.40 17.68 -6.81
C ARG A 216 -15.82 18.35 -5.49
N ASP A 217 -16.97 17.97 -4.96
CA ASP A 217 -17.59 18.63 -3.80
C ASP A 217 -17.06 18.12 -2.46
N PHE A 218 -16.62 16.86 -2.42
CA PHE A 218 -16.00 16.18 -1.30
C PHE A 218 -14.66 15.62 -1.76
N PRO A 219 -13.70 16.52 -2.02
CA PRO A 219 -12.37 16.13 -2.45
C PRO A 219 -11.78 15.15 -1.45
N GLU A 220 -11.25 14.04 -1.96
CA GLU A 220 -10.37 13.17 -1.18
C GLU A 220 -9.24 14.01 -0.56
N PRO A 221 -8.60 13.57 0.54
CA PRO A 221 -7.47 14.29 1.11
C PRO A 221 -6.48 14.70 0.03
N ALA A 222 -5.94 15.93 0.07
CA ALA A 222 -5.17 16.54 -1.03
C ALA A 222 -4.09 15.62 -1.63
N VAL A 223 -3.51 14.74 -0.81
CA VAL A 223 -2.54 13.75 -1.26
C VAL A 223 -3.13 12.71 -2.22
N VAL A 224 -4.34 12.20 -1.95
CA VAL A 224 -5.05 11.26 -2.84
C VAL A 224 -5.42 11.93 -4.16
N GLN A 225 -5.80 13.21 -4.14
CA GLN A 225 -6.09 13.96 -5.37
C GLN A 225 -4.84 14.16 -6.23
N SER A 226 -3.73 14.58 -5.60
CA SER A 226 -2.45 14.75 -6.29
C SER A 226 -1.98 13.43 -6.93
N GLN A 227 -2.20 12.32 -6.22
CA GLN A 227 -1.84 10.99 -6.68
C GLN A 227 -2.71 10.52 -7.86
N SER A 228 -4.02 10.81 -7.85
CA SER A 228 -4.92 10.50 -8.97
C SER A 228 -4.57 11.31 -10.23
N ALA A 229 -4.25 12.60 -10.07
CA ALA A 229 -3.79 13.44 -11.18
C ALA A 229 -2.45 12.94 -11.76
N ALA A 230 -1.48 12.63 -10.89
CA ALA A 230 -0.21 12.02 -11.29
C ALA A 230 -0.44 10.71 -12.04
N ALA A 231 -1.33 9.83 -11.53
CA ALA A 231 -1.62 8.55 -12.15
C ALA A 231 -2.17 8.66 -13.58
N GLY A 232 -2.93 9.71 -13.88
CA GLY A 232 -3.41 10.02 -15.23
C GLY A 232 -2.27 10.42 -16.17
N ASN A 233 -1.36 11.28 -15.73
CA ASN A 233 -0.21 11.73 -16.53
C ASN A 233 0.82 10.61 -16.75
N GLU A 234 1.08 9.80 -15.71
CA GLU A 234 2.01 8.66 -15.76
C GLU A 234 1.55 7.56 -16.74
N ALA A 235 0.24 7.38 -16.90
CA ALA A 235 -0.33 6.30 -17.72
C ALA A 235 0.04 6.41 -19.21
N ARG A 236 0.43 7.60 -19.69
CA ARG A 236 0.96 7.82 -21.04
C ARG A 236 2.26 7.04 -21.29
N PHE A 237 3.10 6.93 -20.27
CA PHE A 237 4.45 6.35 -20.36
C PHE A 237 4.51 4.93 -19.79
N TYR A 238 3.67 4.63 -18.79
CA TYR A 238 3.63 3.34 -18.10
C TYR A 238 2.19 2.85 -17.88
N LYS A 239 1.77 1.89 -18.69
CA LYS A 239 0.44 1.29 -18.64
C LYS A 239 0.36 0.28 -17.50
N ILE A 240 -0.71 0.32 -16.72
CA ILE A 240 -1.03 -0.72 -15.74
C ILE A 240 -1.99 -1.73 -16.39
N VAL A 241 -1.67 -3.01 -16.30
CA VAL A 241 -2.52 -4.12 -16.76
C VAL A 241 -2.81 -5.05 -15.59
N THR A 242 -4.09 -5.26 -15.28
CA THR A 242 -4.52 -6.20 -14.22
C THR A 242 -4.60 -7.62 -14.77
N LEU A 243 -3.91 -8.56 -14.11
CA LEU A 243 -4.03 -9.98 -14.39
C LEU A 243 -5.24 -10.50 -13.62
N GLN A 244 -6.28 -10.93 -14.35
CA GLN A 244 -7.52 -11.41 -13.74
C GLN A 244 -7.30 -12.79 -13.13
N GLN A 245 -7.39 -12.87 -11.80
CA GLN A 245 -7.33 -14.13 -11.07
C GLN A 245 -8.69 -14.86 -11.04
N PRO A 246 -8.71 -16.19 -10.87
CA PRO A 246 -9.93 -16.94 -10.59
C PRO A 246 -10.69 -16.42 -9.35
N GLN A 247 -12.02 -16.60 -9.30
CA GLN A 247 -12.85 -16.07 -8.21
C GLN A 247 -12.50 -16.66 -6.83
N ASP A 248 -12.05 -17.91 -6.80
CA ASP A 248 -11.59 -18.65 -5.62
C ASP A 248 -10.13 -18.38 -5.24
N CYS A 249 -9.38 -17.66 -6.09
CA CYS A 249 -7.99 -17.30 -5.85
C CYS A 249 -7.89 -16.00 -5.04
N VAL A 250 -7.68 -16.14 -3.73
CA VAL A 250 -7.36 -15.01 -2.83
C VAL A 250 -5.85 -14.81 -2.79
N LEU A 251 -5.34 -14.03 -3.73
CA LEU A 251 -3.92 -14.07 -4.07
C LEU A 251 -3.00 -13.46 -2.98
N GLU A 252 -3.42 -12.40 -2.27
CA GLU A 252 -2.68 -11.76 -1.16
C GLU A 252 -1.15 -11.91 -1.29
N VAL A 253 -0.58 -11.37 -2.38
CA VAL A 253 0.75 -11.81 -2.86
C VAL A 253 1.81 -11.56 -1.80
N GLY A 254 2.54 -12.61 -1.45
CA GLY A 254 3.69 -12.56 -0.55
C GLY A 254 5.03 -12.84 -1.23
N GLY A 255 5.05 -13.32 -2.47
CA GLY A 255 6.28 -13.54 -3.25
C GLY A 255 6.00 -13.70 -4.73
N LEU A 256 6.94 -13.26 -5.59
CA LEU A 256 6.85 -13.38 -7.04
C LEU A 256 8.18 -13.85 -7.63
N GLY A 257 8.14 -14.68 -8.67
CA GLY A 257 9.35 -15.10 -9.38
C GLY A 257 9.02 -15.79 -10.71
N PHE A 258 9.80 -15.49 -11.74
CA PHE A 258 9.64 -16.11 -13.06
C PHE A 258 10.43 -17.42 -13.15
N ARG A 259 9.78 -18.45 -13.69
CA ARG A 259 10.43 -19.67 -14.15
C ARG A 259 11.18 -19.43 -15.46
N PRO A 260 12.22 -20.23 -15.77
CA PRO A 260 12.91 -20.20 -17.06
C PRO A 260 11.98 -20.35 -18.27
N ASP A 261 10.87 -21.08 -18.14
CA ASP A 261 9.86 -21.26 -19.19
C ASP A 261 8.90 -20.06 -19.37
N GLY A 262 9.11 -18.96 -18.62
CA GLY A 262 8.34 -17.73 -18.74
C GLY A 262 7.03 -17.71 -17.93
N LYS A 263 6.69 -18.77 -17.21
CA LYS A 263 5.56 -18.77 -16.27
C LYS A 263 5.94 -18.01 -14.99
N LEU A 264 4.97 -17.32 -14.39
CA LEU A 264 5.16 -16.59 -13.14
C LEU A 264 4.66 -17.42 -11.96
N LEU A 265 5.47 -17.58 -10.93
CA LEU A 265 5.04 -18.10 -9.63
C LEU A 265 4.67 -16.94 -8.70
N ALA A 266 3.56 -17.10 -7.99
CA ALA A 266 3.09 -16.18 -6.95
C ALA A 266 2.73 -16.94 -5.68
N CYS A 267 3.50 -16.75 -4.60
CA CYS A 267 3.12 -17.29 -3.29
C CYS A 267 2.19 -16.31 -2.55
N THR A 268 1.30 -16.86 -1.74
CA THR A 268 0.24 -16.10 -1.07
C THR A 268 0.43 -16.13 0.44
N ARG A 269 -0.03 -15.08 1.12
CA ARG A 269 -0.12 -15.07 2.59
C ARG A 269 -1.07 -16.13 3.15
N ARG A 270 -1.90 -16.74 2.30
CA ARG A 270 -2.81 -17.85 2.65
C ARG A 270 -2.18 -19.23 2.53
N GLY A 271 -0.92 -19.31 2.15
CA GLY A 271 -0.21 -20.58 2.17
C GLY A 271 -0.23 -21.34 0.86
N GLU A 272 -0.50 -20.65 -0.25
CA GLU A 272 -0.54 -21.24 -1.58
C GLU A 272 0.61 -20.72 -2.44
N VAL A 273 0.93 -21.47 -3.48
CA VAL A 273 1.76 -21.00 -4.59
C VAL A 273 0.97 -21.22 -5.87
N TRP A 274 0.77 -20.16 -6.64
CA TRP A 274 0.07 -20.17 -7.92
C TRP A 274 1.06 -20.06 -9.07
N LEU A 275 0.84 -20.86 -10.10
CA LEU A 275 1.52 -20.82 -11.39
C LEU A 275 0.64 -20.07 -12.39
N VAL A 276 1.14 -18.93 -12.86
CA VAL A 276 0.47 -18.06 -13.82
C VAL A 276 1.06 -18.31 -15.20
N HIS A 277 0.22 -18.83 -16.09
CA HIS A 277 0.53 -19.14 -17.47
C HIS A 277 0.28 -17.91 -18.34
N ASN A 278 1.18 -17.65 -19.29
CA ASN A 278 1.14 -16.50 -20.21
C ASN A 278 0.93 -15.15 -19.52
N PRO A 279 1.67 -14.82 -18.44
CA PRO A 279 1.41 -13.61 -17.64
C PRO A 279 1.63 -12.30 -18.41
N GLY A 280 2.27 -12.35 -19.59
CA GLY A 280 2.53 -11.20 -20.46
C GLY A 280 1.46 -10.95 -21.52
N SER A 281 0.43 -11.80 -21.63
CA SER A 281 -0.64 -11.62 -22.62
C SER A 281 -1.52 -10.41 -22.26
N ASP A 282 -1.87 -9.63 -23.28
CA ASP A 282 -2.90 -8.58 -23.17
C ASP A 282 -4.33 -9.14 -23.29
N THR A 283 -4.46 -10.40 -23.72
CA THR A 283 -5.74 -11.10 -23.80
C THR A 283 -6.01 -11.82 -22.49
N ALA A 284 -6.91 -11.27 -21.66
CA ALA A 284 -7.18 -11.80 -20.31
C ALA A 284 -7.52 -13.31 -20.27
N SER A 285 -8.22 -13.83 -21.28
CA SER A 285 -8.57 -15.26 -21.37
C SER A 285 -7.40 -16.20 -21.64
N GLU A 286 -6.25 -15.68 -22.08
CA GLU A 286 -5.03 -16.46 -22.29
C GLU A 286 -4.19 -16.61 -21.02
N VAL A 287 -4.40 -15.71 -20.05
CA VAL A 287 -3.76 -15.77 -18.73
C VAL A 287 -4.51 -16.80 -17.89
N LYS A 288 -3.82 -17.87 -17.50
CA LYS A 288 -4.41 -18.96 -16.70
C LYS A 288 -3.65 -19.13 -15.39
N PHE A 289 -4.37 -19.50 -14.35
CA PHE A 289 -3.81 -19.76 -13.03
C PHE A 289 -4.04 -21.23 -12.70
N THR A 290 -2.98 -21.94 -12.32
CA THR A 290 -3.06 -23.27 -11.71
C THR A 290 -2.35 -23.23 -10.38
N ARG A 291 -2.80 -24.02 -9.40
CA ARG A 291 -2.14 -24.08 -8.10
C ARG A 291 -0.93 -25.00 -8.19
N PHE A 292 0.25 -24.49 -7.87
CA PHE A 292 1.51 -25.25 -7.81
C PHE A 292 1.69 -25.93 -6.45
N ALA A 293 1.35 -25.25 -5.35
CA ALA A 293 1.47 -25.79 -4.00
C ALA A 293 0.41 -25.19 -3.06
N ALA A 294 0.15 -25.87 -1.93
CA ALA A 294 -0.70 -25.38 -0.85
C ALA A 294 -0.19 -25.91 0.50
N GLY A 295 -0.72 -25.37 1.61
CA GLY A 295 -0.40 -25.84 2.97
C GLY A 295 0.78 -25.12 3.63
N LEU A 296 1.25 -24.00 3.07
CA LEU A 296 2.32 -23.20 3.64
C LEU A 296 1.79 -22.24 4.74
N HIS A 297 2.63 -21.84 5.68
CA HIS A 297 2.30 -20.90 6.74
C HIS A 297 2.78 -19.48 6.40
N GLU A 298 1.88 -18.68 5.82
CA GLU A 298 2.11 -17.28 5.45
C GLU A 298 3.43 -17.07 4.66
N ALA A 299 3.39 -17.44 3.39
CA ALA A 299 4.54 -17.33 2.51
C ALA A 299 4.79 -15.86 2.13
N LEU A 300 5.98 -15.35 2.45
CA LEU A 300 6.37 -13.94 2.30
C LEU A 300 7.67 -13.77 1.51
N GLY A 301 7.86 -14.65 0.53
CA GLY A 301 8.75 -14.48 -0.60
C GLY A 301 9.21 -15.83 -1.12
N LEU A 302 9.76 -15.84 -2.34
CA LEU A 302 10.17 -17.05 -3.02
C LEU A 302 11.40 -16.82 -3.89
N HIS A 303 12.15 -17.89 -4.15
CA HIS A 303 13.26 -17.91 -5.08
C HIS A 303 13.12 -19.12 -6.00
N VAL A 304 12.96 -18.86 -7.29
CA VAL A 304 12.84 -19.89 -8.33
C VAL A 304 14.22 -20.33 -8.76
N VAL A 305 14.50 -21.63 -8.66
CA VAL A 305 15.78 -22.23 -9.06
C VAL A 305 15.72 -22.63 -10.54
N ASP A 306 14.66 -23.36 -10.89
CA ASP A 306 14.40 -23.87 -12.22
C ASP A 306 12.88 -24.06 -12.43
N ASN A 307 12.49 -24.84 -13.43
CA ASN A 307 11.08 -25.10 -13.73
C ASN A 307 10.38 -25.97 -12.67
N ASN A 308 11.11 -26.72 -11.86
CA ASN A 308 10.59 -27.73 -10.96
C ASN A 308 10.85 -27.40 -9.48
N THR A 309 11.86 -26.57 -9.20
CA THR A 309 12.33 -26.29 -7.84
C THR A 309 12.17 -24.81 -7.48
N VAL A 310 11.53 -24.56 -6.34
CA VAL A 310 11.39 -23.22 -5.74
C VAL A 310 11.61 -23.27 -4.23
N TYR A 311 12.32 -22.27 -3.70
CA TYR A 311 12.41 -22.05 -2.26
C TYR A 311 11.37 -21.00 -1.84
N VAL A 312 10.68 -21.23 -0.73
CA VAL A 312 9.66 -20.32 -0.21
C VAL A 312 9.97 -20.02 1.26
N THR A 313 10.06 -18.73 1.60
CA THR A 313 10.12 -18.31 3.00
C THR A 313 8.72 -18.27 3.57
N GLN A 314 8.50 -19.10 4.56
CA GLN A 314 7.30 -19.15 5.38
C GLN A 314 7.59 -18.48 6.72
N ARG A 315 6.54 -18.20 7.49
CA ARG A 315 6.68 -17.61 8.82
C ARG A 315 7.62 -18.41 9.76
N PRO A 316 7.55 -19.76 9.85
CA PRO A 316 8.44 -20.52 10.74
C PRO A 316 9.71 -21.06 10.07
N GLU A 317 9.79 -21.12 8.73
CA GLU A 317 10.86 -21.84 8.03
C GLU A 317 11.11 -21.37 6.59
N LEU A 318 12.26 -21.75 6.06
CA LEU A 318 12.58 -21.74 4.63
C LEU A 318 12.42 -23.16 4.08
N THR A 319 11.60 -23.32 3.06
CA THR A 319 11.18 -24.64 2.55
C THR A 319 11.46 -24.74 1.06
N ARG A 320 12.02 -25.87 0.65
CA ARG A 320 12.21 -26.24 -0.76
C ARG A 320 11.00 -27.02 -1.25
N LEU A 321 10.36 -26.53 -2.29
CA LEU A 321 9.28 -27.21 -3.00
C LEU A 321 9.81 -27.78 -4.31
N VAL A 322 9.45 -29.03 -4.62
CA VAL A 322 9.90 -29.73 -5.83
C VAL A 322 8.71 -30.40 -6.52
N ASP A 323 8.53 -30.10 -7.80
CA ASP A 323 7.70 -30.83 -8.76
C ASP A 323 8.57 -31.95 -9.36
N GLU A 324 8.40 -33.18 -8.89
CA GLU A 324 9.28 -34.31 -9.22
C GLU A 324 8.97 -34.91 -10.60
N ASN A 325 7.73 -34.74 -11.07
CA ASN A 325 7.23 -35.38 -12.28
C ASN A 325 7.03 -34.40 -13.48
N GLY A 326 7.14 -33.09 -13.24
CA GLY A 326 7.02 -32.03 -14.24
C GLY A 326 5.58 -31.65 -14.61
N ASP A 327 4.58 -32.03 -13.83
CA ASP A 327 3.16 -31.75 -14.10
C ASP A 327 2.70 -30.34 -13.68
N GLY A 328 3.58 -29.57 -13.04
CA GLY A 328 3.29 -28.25 -12.52
C GLY A 328 2.68 -28.23 -11.12
N LEU A 329 2.80 -29.32 -10.36
CA LEU A 329 2.44 -29.45 -8.95
C LEU A 329 3.68 -29.83 -8.12
N ALA A 330 3.83 -29.25 -6.93
CA ALA A 330 4.88 -29.66 -6.01
C ALA A 330 4.50 -30.98 -5.31
N ASP A 331 5.32 -32.01 -5.48
CA ASP A 331 5.19 -33.31 -4.83
C ASP A 331 5.90 -33.36 -3.47
N SER A 332 7.01 -32.61 -3.32
CA SER A 332 7.88 -32.67 -2.15
C SER A 332 8.08 -31.30 -1.50
N PHE A 333 8.00 -31.28 -0.16
CA PHE A 333 8.17 -30.11 0.71
C PHE A 333 9.28 -30.43 1.72
N VAL A 334 10.44 -29.80 1.58
CA VAL A 334 11.62 -30.07 2.42
C VAL A 334 12.00 -28.81 3.18
N THR A 335 11.84 -28.83 4.51
CA THR A 335 12.35 -27.77 5.39
C THR A 335 13.87 -27.70 5.27
N LEU A 336 14.38 -26.57 4.79
CA LEU A 336 15.82 -26.29 4.75
C LEU A 336 16.31 -25.69 6.07
N CYS A 337 15.53 -24.78 6.67
CA CYS A 337 15.89 -24.14 7.94
C CYS A 337 14.65 -23.62 8.68
N ASP A 338 14.56 -23.88 9.99
CA ASP A 338 13.45 -23.53 10.90
C ASP A 338 13.93 -22.83 12.20
N LYS A 339 15.16 -22.32 12.20
CA LYS A 339 15.90 -21.98 13.45
C LYS A 339 15.56 -20.63 14.09
N TRP A 340 14.56 -19.89 13.59
CA TRP A 340 14.14 -18.61 14.19
C TRP A 340 12.87 -18.66 15.03
N GLY A 341 12.06 -19.71 14.89
CA GLY A 341 10.86 -19.90 15.71
C GLY A 341 9.77 -18.84 15.52
N VAL A 342 8.62 -19.09 16.13
CA VAL A 342 7.41 -18.25 16.10
C VAL A 342 6.70 -18.32 17.44
N SER A 343 6.17 -17.20 17.92
CA SER A 343 5.46 -17.12 19.21
C SER A 343 3.94 -17.00 19.06
N GLY A 344 3.44 -17.08 17.83
CA GLY A 344 2.03 -16.78 17.50
C GLY A 344 1.71 -15.29 17.38
N ASP A 345 2.70 -14.41 17.53
CA ASP A 345 2.53 -12.97 17.36
C ASP A 345 2.28 -12.61 15.88
N TYR A 346 1.25 -11.81 15.63
CA TYR A 346 0.80 -11.49 14.27
C TYR A 346 1.89 -10.86 13.40
N HIS A 347 2.76 -10.04 14.00
CA HIS A 347 3.80 -9.28 13.29
C HIS A 347 5.14 -10.01 13.14
N GLU A 348 5.26 -11.26 13.57
CA GLU A 348 6.49 -12.05 13.42
C GLU A 348 6.67 -12.60 11.98
N PHE A 349 6.63 -11.71 10.99
CA PHE A 349 6.88 -12.02 9.58
C PHE A 349 8.32 -12.44 9.31
N ALA A 350 8.51 -13.28 8.30
CA ALA A 350 9.80 -13.63 7.72
C ALA A 350 9.77 -13.28 6.22
N PHE A 351 10.67 -12.39 5.78
CA PHE A 351 10.69 -11.89 4.40
C PHE A 351 11.93 -12.37 3.64
N GLY A 352 11.76 -12.59 2.34
CA GLY A 352 12.80 -13.11 1.45
C GLY A 352 12.40 -14.47 0.85
N PRO A 353 13.33 -15.29 0.33
CA PRO A 353 14.76 -15.15 0.52
C PRO A 353 15.40 -14.30 -0.59
N ALA A 354 16.41 -13.52 -0.22
CA ALA A 354 17.43 -13.10 -1.18
C ALA A 354 18.51 -14.19 -1.28
N VAL A 355 19.14 -14.38 -2.43
CA VAL A 355 20.12 -15.45 -2.64
C VAL A 355 21.41 -14.89 -3.20
N ASP A 356 22.54 -15.18 -2.55
CA ASP A 356 23.86 -14.76 -3.03
C ASP A 356 24.40 -15.70 -4.13
N LYS A 357 25.51 -15.30 -4.75
CA LYS A 357 26.18 -16.09 -5.79
C LYS A 357 26.66 -17.48 -5.34
N ASP A 358 26.79 -17.70 -4.03
CA ASP A 358 27.26 -18.95 -3.43
C ASP A 358 26.08 -19.84 -2.99
N GLY A 359 24.84 -19.42 -3.33
CA GLY A 359 23.60 -20.15 -3.02
C GLY A 359 23.14 -20.00 -1.57
N ASN A 360 23.70 -19.06 -0.79
CA ASN A 360 23.22 -18.78 0.54
C ASN A 360 21.97 -17.91 0.49
N PHE A 361 21.01 -18.23 1.34
CA PHE A 361 19.75 -17.50 1.48
C PHE A 361 19.86 -16.46 2.59
N PHE A 362 19.20 -15.32 2.41
CA PHE A 362 19.10 -14.26 3.40
C PHE A 362 17.63 -13.96 3.65
N VAL A 363 17.25 -14.01 4.92
CA VAL A 363 15.88 -13.79 5.39
C VAL A 363 15.90 -12.68 6.43
N THR A 364 14.97 -11.73 6.33
CA THR A 364 14.79 -10.68 7.33
C THR A 364 13.59 -11.03 8.22
N LEU A 365 13.76 -10.86 9.52
CA LEU A 365 12.82 -11.30 10.53
C LEU A 365 12.23 -10.07 11.23
N ASN A 366 10.95 -9.81 10.96
CA ASN A 366 10.19 -8.70 11.54
C ASN A 366 10.10 -8.89 13.06
N VAL A 367 10.08 -7.79 13.82
CA VAL A 367 9.78 -7.84 15.27
C VAL A 367 8.26 -8.02 15.50
N GLY A 368 7.84 -8.65 16.59
CA GLY A 368 6.43 -8.78 16.96
C GLY A 368 5.80 -7.51 17.54
N PHE A 369 4.50 -7.53 17.82
CA PHE A 369 3.70 -6.41 18.38
C PHE A 369 2.87 -6.83 19.61
N GLY A 370 2.85 -6.01 20.67
CA GLY A 370 1.96 -6.22 21.82
C GLY A 370 2.16 -5.24 22.98
N GLY A 371 1.80 -3.97 22.78
CA GLY A 371 2.13 -2.86 23.72
C GLY A 371 3.49 -2.21 23.45
N GLY A 372 4.01 -2.37 22.23
CA GLY A 372 5.36 -2.02 21.77
C GLY A 372 5.94 -3.16 20.92
N HIS A 373 6.99 -2.89 20.14
CA HIS A 373 7.64 -3.92 19.30
C HIS A 373 8.50 -4.87 20.15
N GLN A 374 8.36 -6.17 19.95
CA GLN A 374 8.97 -7.21 20.79
C GLN A 374 9.76 -8.24 19.96
N ALA A 375 10.87 -8.76 20.51
CA ALA A 375 11.59 -9.89 19.93
C ALA A 375 11.35 -11.15 20.77
N LYS A 376 10.10 -11.66 20.75
CA LYS A 376 9.71 -12.83 21.56
C LYS A 376 10.45 -14.08 21.11
N SER A 377 10.37 -14.40 19.82
CA SER A 377 11.08 -15.51 19.19
C SER A 377 12.52 -15.14 18.83
N ALA A 378 13.36 -16.16 18.64
CA ALA A 378 14.76 -15.99 18.31
C ALA A 378 14.93 -15.14 17.04
N TRP A 379 15.96 -14.30 17.02
CA TRP A 379 16.38 -13.53 15.84
C TRP A 379 15.36 -12.53 15.29
N ARG A 380 14.24 -12.26 15.97
CA ARG A 380 13.31 -11.19 15.58
C ARG A 380 14.01 -9.83 15.65
N GLY A 381 13.91 -9.04 14.58
CA GLY A 381 14.68 -7.81 14.37
C GLY A 381 16.08 -8.03 13.77
N TRP A 382 16.33 -9.20 13.18
CA TRP A 382 17.58 -9.56 12.51
C TRP A 382 17.39 -9.92 11.04
N CYS A 383 18.49 -9.87 10.30
CA CYS A 383 18.69 -10.69 9.12
C CYS A 383 19.50 -11.93 9.50
N VAL A 384 19.11 -13.09 8.97
CA VAL A 384 19.83 -14.35 9.08
C VAL A 384 20.31 -14.79 7.70
N LYS A 385 21.50 -15.40 7.66
CA LYS A 385 22.07 -16.08 6.50
C LYS A 385 21.89 -17.59 6.68
N ILE A 386 21.49 -18.29 5.62
CA ILE A 386 21.25 -19.74 5.63
C ILE A 386 22.06 -20.34 4.48
N SER A 387 22.95 -21.27 4.79
CA SER A 387 23.74 -21.99 3.78
C SER A 387 22.88 -22.94 2.94
N PRO A 388 23.37 -23.40 1.77
CA PRO A 388 22.69 -24.44 0.98
C PRO A 388 22.37 -25.74 1.74
N THR A 389 23.08 -26.02 2.84
CA THR A 389 22.85 -27.19 3.70
C THR A 389 21.89 -26.92 4.85
N GLY A 390 21.33 -25.71 4.96
CA GLY A 390 20.39 -25.34 6.02
C GLY A 390 21.02 -24.80 7.31
N ALA A 391 22.36 -24.69 7.40
CA ALA A 391 22.99 -24.09 8.56
C ALA A 391 22.72 -22.57 8.59
N MET A 392 22.20 -22.06 9.70
CA MET A 392 21.83 -20.66 9.89
C MET A 392 22.88 -19.88 10.70
N GLU A 393 23.17 -18.66 10.27
CA GLU A 393 24.07 -17.71 10.89
C GLU A 393 23.36 -16.34 11.07
N PRO A 394 23.36 -15.73 12.27
CA PRO A 394 22.93 -14.35 12.46
C PRO A 394 23.83 -13.37 11.68
N TRP A 395 23.22 -12.56 10.82
CA TRP A 395 23.97 -11.72 9.86
C TRP A 395 24.05 -10.26 10.30
N ALA A 396 22.91 -9.61 10.55
CA ALA A 396 22.79 -8.19 10.87
C ALA A 396 21.56 -7.94 11.76
N TYR A 397 21.51 -6.82 12.48
CA TYR A 397 20.49 -6.60 13.51
C TYR A 397 20.01 -5.15 13.58
N GLY A 398 18.89 -4.95 14.25
CA GLY A 398 18.26 -3.64 14.39
C GLY A 398 17.27 -3.32 13.28
N LEU A 399 16.72 -4.35 12.64
CA LEU A 399 15.65 -4.24 11.67
C LEU A 399 14.31 -4.13 12.44
N ARG A 400 13.36 -3.35 11.91
CA ARG A 400 12.02 -3.23 12.51
C ARG A 400 11.01 -4.07 11.73
N SER A 401 10.60 -3.53 10.58
CA SER A 401 9.66 -4.12 9.65
C SER A 401 10.25 -4.18 8.25
N PRO A 402 11.23 -5.08 8.05
CA PRO A 402 12.05 -5.13 6.86
C PRO A 402 11.35 -5.84 5.70
N ASN A 403 10.24 -5.28 5.20
CA ASN A 403 9.38 -5.88 4.18
C ASN A 403 10.05 -5.94 2.81
N GLY A 404 10.97 -6.89 2.67
CA GLY A 404 11.68 -7.21 1.43
C GLY A 404 13.18 -7.01 1.52
N ILE A 405 13.90 -7.93 0.89
CA ILE A 405 15.35 -8.04 0.87
C ILE A 405 15.76 -8.54 -0.51
N THR A 406 16.82 -7.99 -1.09
CA THR A 406 17.29 -8.40 -2.41
C THR A 406 18.77 -8.10 -2.59
N PHE A 407 19.42 -8.82 -3.51
CA PHE A 407 20.75 -8.45 -3.99
C PHE A 407 20.61 -7.48 -5.17
N ALA A 408 21.38 -6.38 -5.12
CA ALA A 408 21.59 -5.53 -6.27
C ALA A 408 22.48 -6.27 -7.31
N PRO A 409 22.49 -5.82 -8.59
CA PRO A 409 23.27 -6.48 -9.65
C PRO A 409 24.78 -6.54 -9.40
N ASP A 410 25.31 -5.67 -8.54
CA ASP A 410 26.72 -5.66 -8.12
C ASP A 410 27.03 -6.65 -6.99
N GLY A 411 26.04 -7.41 -6.51
CA GLY A 411 26.18 -8.42 -5.47
C GLY A 411 26.05 -7.88 -4.04
N GLU A 412 25.66 -6.62 -3.88
CA GLU A 412 25.48 -5.97 -2.58
C GLU A 412 24.04 -6.19 -2.07
N LEU A 413 23.88 -6.43 -0.78
CA LEU A 413 22.59 -6.82 -0.18
C LEU A 413 21.81 -5.60 0.31
N PHE A 414 20.54 -5.48 -0.04
CA PHE A 414 19.69 -4.35 0.36
C PHE A 414 18.37 -4.80 0.95
N TYR A 415 17.82 -3.95 1.83
CA TYR A 415 16.46 -4.13 2.36
C TYR A 415 15.75 -2.79 2.55
N ALA A 416 14.43 -2.81 2.45
CA ALA A 416 13.57 -1.68 2.81
C ALA A 416 12.96 -1.91 4.20
N ASP A 417 12.87 -0.86 5.02
CA ASP A 417 12.28 -0.90 6.35
C ASP A 417 11.10 0.06 6.44
N ASN A 418 10.08 -0.30 7.24
CA ASN A 418 8.88 0.52 7.41
C ASN A 418 9.00 1.47 8.59
N GLN A 419 8.40 2.65 8.43
CA GLN A 419 8.26 3.66 9.46
C GLN A 419 7.63 3.10 10.75
N GLY A 420 8.16 3.51 11.91
CA GLY A 420 7.63 3.25 13.25
C GLY A 420 8.65 3.60 14.33
N GLU A 421 8.67 2.89 15.45
CA GLU A 421 9.62 3.11 16.55
C GLU A 421 11.05 2.96 16.03
N TRP A 422 11.94 3.88 16.41
CA TRP A 422 13.36 3.91 16.01
C TRP A 422 13.61 4.08 14.50
N VAL A 423 12.58 3.94 13.66
CA VAL A 423 12.58 4.06 12.21
C VAL A 423 11.71 5.26 11.84
N ALA A 424 12.30 6.45 11.87
CA ALA A 424 11.62 7.74 11.72
C ALA A 424 10.63 7.80 10.56
N THR A 425 11.08 7.35 9.38
CA THR A 425 10.29 7.13 8.17
C THR A 425 10.81 5.89 7.46
N ASN A 426 10.12 5.47 6.40
CA ASN A 426 10.56 4.41 5.50
C ASN A 426 12.00 4.64 5.03
N LYS A 427 12.77 3.57 4.86
CA LYS A 427 14.19 3.69 4.49
C LYS A 427 14.69 2.50 3.68
N LEU A 428 15.66 2.74 2.80
CA LEU A 428 16.44 1.71 2.10
C LEU A 428 17.84 1.65 2.70
N HIS A 429 18.34 0.46 2.98
CA HIS A 429 19.67 0.25 3.55
C HIS A 429 20.50 -0.75 2.76
N HIS A 430 21.81 -0.49 2.72
CA HIS A 430 22.84 -1.47 2.39
C HIS A 430 23.10 -2.35 3.62
N LEU A 431 22.74 -3.63 3.54
CA LEU A 431 22.76 -4.59 4.63
C LEU A 431 24.12 -5.32 4.73
N LYS A 432 24.89 -4.98 5.75
CA LYS A 432 26.25 -5.48 5.99
C LYS A 432 26.30 -6.35 7.24
N LYS A 433 27.17 -7.34 7.21
CA LYS A 433 27.41 -8.24 8.35
C LYS A 433 27.79 -7.45 9.61
N GLY A 434 27.13 -7.74 10.72
CA GLY A 434 27.45 -7.19 12.04
C GLY A 434 27.12 -5.70 12.23
N LYS A 435 26.31 -5.11 11.34
CA LYS A 435 25.88 -3.71 11.47
C LYS A 435 24.51 -3.57 12.13
N PHE A 436 24.33 -2.44 12.81
CA PHE A 436 23.12 -2.09 13.55
C PHE A 436 22.29 -1.06 12.78
N TYR A 437 21.02 -1.38 12.55
CA TYR A 437 20.10 -0.59 11.72
C TYR A 437 19.06 0.21 12.52
N GLY A 438 19.20 0.27 13.84
CA GLY A 438 18.51 1.22 14.70
C GLY A 438 17.41 0.67 15.60
N HIS A 439 16.69 -0.39 15.22
CA HIS A 439 15.61 -0.89 16.07
C HIS A 439 16.12 -1.71 17.26
N GLN A 440 15.72 -1.40 18.48
CA GLN A 440 16.35 -2.00 19.66
C GLN A 440 15.86 -3.40 20.04
N ALA A 441 14.63 -3.78 19.66
CA ALA A 441 14.06 -5.04 20.14
C ALA A 441 14.93 -6.27 19.84
N GLY A 442 15.61 -6.29 18.69
CA GLY A 442 16.51 -7.37 18.31
C GLY A 442 17.78 -7.48 19.15
N LEU A 443 18.18 -6.43 19.88
CA LEU A 443 19.39 -6.45 20.72
C LEU A 443 19.34 -7.52 21.80
N LYS A 444 18.13 -7.96 22.19
CA LYS A 444 17.89 -9.11 23.08
C LYS A 444 18.67 -10.37 22.70
N TRP A 445 18.90 -10.59 21.40
CA TRP A 445 19.53 -11.81 20.87
C TRP A 445 21.02 -11.63 20.55
N VAL A 446 21.62 -10.46 20.80
CA VAL A 446 23.06 -10.21 20.54
C VAL A 446 23.93 -11.20 21.30
N LYS A 447 23.59 -11.49 22.56
CA LYS A 447 24.33 -12.41 23.43
C LYS A 447 24.43 -13.85 22.87
N ASP A 448 23.48 -14.23 22.02
CA ASP A 448 23.40 -15.56 21.43
C ASP A 448 24.09 -15.62 20.05
N SER A 449 24.71 -14.51 19.61
CA SER A 449 25.35 -14.35 18.30
C SER A 449 26.87 -14.18 18.39
N GLN A 450 27.54 -14.26 17.24
CA GLN A 450 28.97 -13.94 17.08
C GLN A 450 29.35 -12.47 17.37
N PHE A 451 28.36 -11.62 17.67
CA PHE A 451 28.52 -10.21 18.03
C PHE A 451 28.38 -9.94 19.54
N ALA A 452 28.21 -10.98 20.35
CA ALA A 452 28.18 -10.86 21.81
C ALA A 452 29.40 -10.06 22.34
N GLY A 453 29.14 -9.09 23.20
CA GLY A 453 30.16 -8.21 23.78
C GLY A 453 30.76 -7.16 22.83
N LYS A 454 30.38 -7.14 21.55
CA LYS A 454 30.86 -6.15 20.55
C LYS A 454 29.93 -4.96 20.39
N VAL A 455 28.69 -5.07 20.83
CA VAL A 455 27.67 -3.99 20.74
C VAL A 455 26.87 -3.87 22.03
N PRO A 456 26.36 -2.66 22.34
CA PRO A 456 25.53 -2.45 23.52
C PRO A 456 24.21 -3.22 23.42
N ASP A 457 23.71 -3.68 24.56
CA ASP A 457 22.43 -4.38 24.71
C ASP A 457 21.23 -3.40 24.72
N LYS A 458 21.49 -2.11 24.94
CA LYS A 458 20.54 -1.01 24.85
C LYS A 458 21.21 0.24 24.31
N VAL A 459 20.49 1.02 23.52
CA VAL A 459 20.95 2.36 23.11
C VAL A 459 19.91 3.41 23.55
N ALA A 460 20.31 4.66 23.70
CA ALA A 460 19.39 5.70 24.17
C ALA A 460 18.63 6.36 23.00
N SER A 461 17.51 7.02 23.30
CA SER A 461 16.69 7.79 22.36
C SER A 461 16.95 9.28 22.46
N GLY A 462 16.51 10.02 21.45
CA GLY A 462 16.59 11.48 21.43
C GLY A 462 17.94 12.01 20.93
N MET A 463 18.39 11.59 19.75
CA MET A 463 19.49 12.22 18.99
C MET A 463 19.06 12.44 17.54
N THR A 464 19.52 13.50 16.88
CA THR A 464 19.26 13.66 15.44
C THR A 464 20.24 12.81 14.61
N TYR A 465 19.79 12.40 13.42
CA TYR A 465 20.65 11.68 12.48
C TYR A 465 21.78 12.54 11.89
N ASP A 466 21.67 13.87 11.94
CA ASP A 466 22.74 14.80 11.56
C ASP A 466 23.65 15.24 12.72
N GLY A 467 23.43 14.70 13.94
CA GLY A 467 24.26 14.95 15.11
C GLY A 467 24.13 16.34 15.74
N GLN A 468 23.14 17.14 15.34
CA GLN A 468 22.85 18.45 15.91
C GLN A 468 22.01 18.39 17.20
N ASN A 469 22.12 19.44 18.02
CA ASN A 469 21.27 19.63 19.20
C ASN A 469 19.84 19.99 18.79
N TYR A 470 18.85 19.19 19.21
CA TYR A 470 17.43 19.51 19.08
C TYR A 470 16.85 19.74 20.49
N PRO A 471 15.96 20.74 20.72
CA PRO A 471 15.63 21.22 22.07
C PRO A 471 15.05 20.17 23.03
N ALA A 472 14.49 19.08 22.51
CA ALA A 472 13.98 17.94 23.28
C ALA A 472 14.99 16.79 23.47
N LEU A 473 16.26 16.98 23.07
CA LEU A 473 17.28 15.93 23.10
C LEU A 473 18.16 16.02 24.34
N ASN A 474 18.57 14.85 24.81
CA ASN A 474 19.53 14.71 25.89
C ASN A 474 20.95 14.78 25.32
N LYS A 475 21.69 15.85 25.63
CA LYS A 475 22.98 16.18 24.99
C LYS A 475 24.13 15.22 25.37
N ASP A 476 23.95 14.46 26.44
CA ASP A 476 24.97 13.57 27.01
C ASP A 476 24.84 12.12 26.53
N VAL A 477 23.95 11.85 25.56
CA VAL A 477 23.76 10.51 25.01
C VAL A 477 24.71 10.29 23.82
N PRO A 478 25.68 9.35 23.91
CA PRO A 478 26.53 9.02 22.78
C PRO A 478 25.71 8.40 21.65
N ARG A 479 25.89 8.88 20.42
CA ARG A 479 25.26 8.33 19.22
C ARG A 479 25.73 6.88 19.02
N PRO A 480 24.83 5.89 18.92
CA PRO A 480 25.22 4.53 18.61
C PRO A 480 25.84 4.43 17.21
N ASP A 481 26.66 3.40 16.95
CA ASP A 481 27.20 3.09 15.61
C ASP A 481 26.08 2.58 14.68
N LEU A 482 25.19 3.49 14.30
CA LEU A 482 24.09 3.28 13.39
C LEU A 482 24.61 3.31 11.97
N ASP A 483 24.36 2.26 11.21
CA ASP A 483 24.58 2.31 9.77
C ASP A 483 23.51 3.24 9.15
N PRO A 484 23.89 4.27 8.39
CA PRO A 484 22.92 5.21 7.83
C PRO A 484 22.13 4.55 6.68
N PRO A 485 20.88 4.96 6.43
CA PRO A 485 20.18 4.52 5.23
C PRO A 485 20.77 5.16 3.99
N CYS A 486 20.74 4.41 2.90
CA CYS A 486 21.09 4.93 1.57
C CYS A 486 20.07 5.97 1.12
N VAL A 487 18.81 5.76 1.47
CA VAL A 487 17.68 6.63 1.14
C VAL A 487 16.69 6.65 2.31
N TRP A 488 16.31 7.84 2.75
CA TRP A 488 15.07 8.09 3.47
C TRP A 488 13.95 8.36 2.47
N PHE A 489 12.80 7.72 2.66
CA PHE A 489 11.59 8.02 1.91
C PHE A 489 10.70 8.94 2.77
N PRO A 490 10.55 10.24 2.42
CA PRO A 490 9.76 11.18 3.23
C PRO A 490 8.30 10.75 3.38
N TYR A 491 7.83 10.69 4.63
CA TYR A 491 6.55 10.10 4.97
C TYR A 491 5.39 10.76 4.23
N GLY A 492 4.53 9.94 3.64
CA GLY A 492 3.34 10.37 2.94
C GLY A 492 3.60 10.87 1.51
N ARG A 493 4.78 11.45 1.22
CA ARG A 493 5.21 11.91 -0.12
C ARG A 493 5.84 10.77 -0.92
N MET A 494 6.70 10.00 -0.26
CA MET A 494 7.36 8.82 -0.79
C MET A 494 6.87 7.57 -0.05
N GLY A 495 5.55 7.39 -0.02
CA GLY A 495 4.95 6.23 0.63
C GLY A 495 4.87 6.35 2.16
N GLN A 496 4.33 5.30 2.79
CA GLN A 496 4.19 5.17 4.25
C GLN A 496 4.55 3.77 4.76
N SER A 497 4.60 2.78 3.86
CA SER A 497 4.96 1.40 4.16
C SER A 497 5.65 0.78 2.93
N ALA A 498 6.97 0.96 2.87
CA ALA A 498 7.79 0.49 1.75
C ALA A 498 7.79 -1.05 1.66
N SER A 499 7.96 -1.57 0.45
CA SER A 499 8.02 -3.00 0.18
C SER A 499 9.33 -3.36 -0.52
N GLU A 500 9.42 -4.56 -1.10
CA GLU A 500 10.66 -5.10 -1.64
C GLU A 500 11.33 -4.15 -2.64
N PRO A 501 12.62 -3.81 -2.45
CA PRO A 501 13.40 -3.12 -3.46
C PRO A 501 13.71 -4.07 -4.63
N LYS A 502 13.65 -3.57 -5.87
CA LYS A 502 13.93 -4.35 -7.08
C LYS A 502 14.68 -3.54 -8.13
N TRP A 503 15.85 -4.01 -8.53
CA TRP A 503 16.64 -3.36 -9.58
C TRP A 503 16.12 -3.70 -10.98
N ASP A 504 16.08 -2.70 -11.85
CA ASP A 504 15.82 -2.89 -13.27
C ASP A 504 17.04 -3.48 -13.97
N THR A 505 16.97 -4.79 -14.21
CA THR A 505 17.95 -5.55 -14.99
C THR A 505 17.50 -5.79 -16.43
N THR A 506 16.45 -5.11 -16.90
CA THR A 506 15.83 -5.32 -18.22
C THR A 506 16.65 -4.73 -19.37
N LYS A 507 17.74 -4.00 -19.06
CA LYS A 507 18.64 -3.37 -20.04
C LYS A 507 17.91 -2.41 -20.98
N GLY A 508 16.98 -1.62 -20.43
CA GLY A 508 16.26 -0.56 -21.15
C GLY A 508 14.91 -0.97 -21.73
N LYS A 509 14.49 -2.25 -21.60
CA LYS A 509 13.13 -2.66 -22.00
C LYS A 509 12.06 -1.97 -21.15
N PHE A 510 12.38 -1.66 -19.88
CA PHE A 510 11.51 -0.91 -18.98
C PHE A 510 11.72 0.61 -19.05
N GLY A 511 12.19 1.12 -20.19
CA GLY A 511 12.39 2.55 -20.39
C GLY A 511 13.76 3.05 -19.91
N PRO A 512 13.89 4.35 -19.60
CA PRO A 512 15.20 5.01 -19.46
C PRO A 512 15.90 4.76 -18.12
N PHE A 513 15.35 3.92 -17.24
CA PHE A 513 15.79 3.77 -15.85
C PHE A 513 16.59 2.49 -15.58
N ALA A 514 17.17 1.90 -16.62
CA ALA A 514 17.99 0.69 -16.51
C ALA A 514 19.05 0.82 -15.42
N GLY A 515 19.14 -0.19 -14.55
CA GLY A 515 20.06 -0.23 -13.42
C GLY A 515 19.60 0.53 -12.16
N GLN A 516 18.48 1.26 -12.21
CA GLN A 516 17.90 1.89 -11.01
C GLN A 516 17.05 0.91 -10.21
N CYS A 517 16.78 1.26 -8.95
CA CYS A 517 15.95 0.47 -8.05
C CYS A 517 14.51 0.99 -8.02
N PHE A 518 13.55 0.08 -7.93
CA PHE A 518 12.13 0.36 -7.76
C PHE A 518 11.66 -0.19 -6.41
N VAL A 519 10.84 0.56 -5.69
CA VAL A 519 10.36 0.21 -4.35
C VAL A 519 8.86 0.43 -4.32
N GLY A 520 8.08 -0.61 -4.04
CA GLY A 520 6.64 -0.48 -3.90
C GLY A 520 6.24 0.13 -2.56
N ASP A 521 5.05 0.68 -2.47
CA ASP A 521 4.44 1.14 -1.22
C ASP A 521 3.07 0.49 -1.00
N GLN A 522 2.88 -0.07 0.19
CA GLN A 522 1.63 -0.71 0.59
C GLN A 522 0.52 0.34 0.76
N THR A 523 0.76 1.42 1.49
CA THR A 523 -0.34 2.29 1.91
C THR A 523 -0.84 3.18 0.78
N ARG A 524 0.07 3.76 0.00
CA ARG A 524 -0.21 4.62 -1.16
C ARG A 524 -0.53 3.81 -2.42
N SER A 525 -0.30 2.50 -2.46
CA SER A 525 -0.55 1.71 -3.68
C SER A 525 0.18 2.31 -4.89
N MET A 526 1.49 2.49 -4.75
CA MET A 526 2.35 3.07 -5.79
C MET A 526 3.70 2.37 -5.83
N VAL A 527 4.45 2.58 -6.91
CA VAL A 527 5.87 2.26 -7.02
C VAL A 527 6.65 3.56 -7.08
N MET A 528 7.77 3.58 -6.37
CA MET A 528 8.76 4.67 -6.31
C MET A 528 10.05 4.21 -6.97
N ARG A 529 10.87 5.16 -7.40
CA ARG A 529 12.18 4.93 -8.00
C ARG A 529 13.29 5.44 -7.11
N VAL A 530 14.44 4.78 -7.15
CA VAL A 530 15.64 5.10 -6.40
C VAL A 530 16.86 5.04 -7.31
N ALA A 531 17.65 6.12 -7.32
CA ALA A 531 18.96 6.18 -7.95
C ALA A 531 20.02 6.34 -6.86
N LEU A 532 20.94 5.37 -6.78
CA LEU A 532 22.02 5.35 -5.79
C LEU A 532 23.35 5.74 -6.42
N GLU A 533 24.23 6.29 -5.59
CA GLU A 533 25.65 6.48 -5.86
C GLU A 533 26.49 6.01 -4.65
N LYS A 534 27.79 5.80 -4.86
CA LYS A 534 28.76 5.54 -3.79
C LYS A 534 29.66 6.76 -3.64
N VAL A 535 29.66 7.39 -2.47
CA VAL A 535 30.59 8.47 -2.09
C VAL A 535 31.42 7.97 -0.93
N ASN A 536 32.76 7.99 -1.04
CA ASN A 536 33.68 7.45 -0.03
C ASN A 536 33.36 6.00 0.41
N GLY A 537 32.83 5.17 -0.51
CA GLY A 537 32.41 3.80 -0.23
C GLY A 537 31.07 3.65 0.51
N VAL A 538 30.38 4.75 0.81
CA VAL A 538 29.06 4.76 1.44
C VAL A 538 27.99 4.98 0.37
N TYR A 539 26.95 4.14 0.37
CA TYR A 539 25.80 4.35 -0.49
C TYR A 539 24.95 5.51 0.01
N GLN A 540 24.54 6.36 -0.92
CA GLN A 540 23.57 7.42 -0.72
C GLN A 540 22.86 7.70 -2.06
N GLY A 541 21.86 8.56 -2.10
CA GLY A 541 21.18 8.86 -3.35
C GLY A 541 19.79 9.45 -3.19
N ALA A 542 19.03 9.45 -4.28
CA ALA A 542 17.72 10.07 -4.34
C ALA A 542 16.60 9.08 -4.62
N CYS A 543 15.43 9.33 -4.03
CA CYS A 543 14.17 8.72 -4.45
C CYS A 543 13.25 9.71 -5.17
N PHE A 544 12.41 9.15 -6.05
CA PHE A 544 11.48 9.86 -6.93
C PHE A 544 10.15 9.10 -6.97
N PRO A 545 9.01 9.79 -7.08
CA PRO A 545 7.76 9.13 -7.48
C PRO A 545 7.94 8.45 -8.85
N PHE A 546 7.13 7.42 -9.13
CA PHE A 546 7.21 6.73 -10.42
C PHE A 546 5.85 6.33 -10.97
N ARG A 547 5.13 5.41 -10.30
CA ARG A 547 3.83 4.94 -10.79
C ARG A 547 2.81 4.74 -9.68
N SER A 548 1.79 5.58 -9.69
CA SER A 548 0.61 5.54 -8.83
C SER A 548 -0.59 4.83 -9.49
N GLY A 549 -1.73 4.76 -8.79
CA GLY A 549 -2.97 4.24 -9.36
C GLY A 549 -3.05 2.70 -9.41
N LEU A 550 -2.22 2.02 -8.61
CA LEU A 550 -2.34 0.58 -8.43
C LEU A 550 -3.55 0.26 -7.57
N GLN A 551 -4.22 -0.85 -7.86
CA GLN A 551 -5.53 -1.18 -7.28
C GLN A 551 -5.49 -1.66 -5.82
N CYS A 552 -4.29 -1.93 -5.27
CA CYS A 552 -4.09 -2.50 -3.94
C CYS A 552 -2.65 -2.20 -3.48
N GLY A 553 -2.39 -2.31 -2.18
CA GLY A 553 -1.08 -2.03 -1.60
C GLY A 553 0.01 -2.95 -2.13
N VAL A 554 1.14 -2.38 -2.56
CA VAL A 554 2.25 -3.13 -3.17
C VAL A 554 3.06 -3.86 -2.11
N ASN A 555 3.32 -5.14 -2.36
CA ASN A 555 4.13 -5.98 -1.47
C ASN A 555 5.34 -6.61 -2.17
N ARG A 556 5.22 -7.04 -3.43
CA ARG A 556 6.30 -7.70 -4.17
C ARG A 556 6.44 -7.17 -5.58
N LEU A 557 7.68 -7.16 -6.05
CA LEU A 557 8.07 -6.65 -7.36
C LEU A 557 8.95 -7.66 -8.08
N VAL A 558 8.66 -7.95 -9.35
CA VAL A 558 9.56 -8.75 -10.20
C VAL A 558 9.50 -8.28 -11.64
N PHE A 559 10.65 -8.19 -12.30
CA PHE A 559 10.70 -7.93 -13.74
C PHE A 559 10.44 -9.23 -14.51
N GLY A 560 9.56 -9.15 -15.51
CA GLY A 560 9.27 -10.25 -16.42
C GLY A 560 10.22 -10.32 -17.61
N PRO A 561 10.24 -11.44 -18.35
CA PRO A 561 11.04 -11.60 -19.56
C PRO A 561 10.70 -10.58 -20.67
N ASP A 562 9.46 -10.11 -20.68
CA ASP A 562 8.95 -9.06 -21.57
C ASP A 562 9.49 -7.66 -21.23
N GLY A 563 10.13 -7.51 -20.07
CA GLY A 563 10.61 -6.23 -19.55
C GLY A 563 9.59 -5.46 -18.71
N SER A 564 8.38 -5.98 -18.51
CA SER A 564 7.37 -5.36 -17.64
C SER A 564 7.70 -5.60 -16.17
N LEU A 565 7.29 -4.67 -15.31
CA LEU A 565 7.37 -4.82 -13.85
C LEU A 565 6.07 -5.41 -13.31
N TYR A 566 6.11 -6.65 -12.81
CA TYR A 566 4.99 -7.31 -12.15
C TYR A 566 4.93 -6.90 -10.67
N VAL A 567 3.71 -6.61 -10.22
CA VAL A 567 3.39 -5.97 -8.95
C VAL A 567 2.38 -6.85 -8.20
N GLY A 568 2.85 -7.50 -7.15
CA GLY A 568 2.05 -8.30 -6.24
C GLY A 568 1.50 -7.44 -5.11
N GLN A 569 0.21 -7.59 -4.80
CA GLN A 569 -0.50 -6.66 -3.92
C GLN A 569 -1.32 -7.37 -2.84
N THR A 570 -1.42 -6.74 -1.67
CA THR A 570 -2.20 -7.20 -0.53
C THR A 570 -2.63 -6.04 0.39
N ASN A 571 -3.88 -6.09 0.86
CA ASN A 571 -4.41 -5.23 1.93
C ASN A 571 -4.72 -6.02 3.22
N ARG A 572 -4.31 -7.29 3.32
CA ARG A 572 -4.55 -8.07 4.52
C ARG A 572 -3.93 -7.42 5.75
N GLY A 573 -4.78 -7.00 6.69
CA GLY A 573 -4.41 -6.37 7.96
C GLY A 573 -4.25 -4.84 7.88
N TRP A 574 -4.05 -4.27 6.69
CA TRP A 574 -3.77 -2.84 6.52
C TRP A 574 -4.45 -2.30 5.26
N GLY A 575 -5.28 -1.26 5.41
CA GLY A 575 -5.90 -0.59 4.27
C GLY A 575 -4.87 0.08 3.35
N SER A 576 -5.27 0.33 2.11
CA SER A 576 -4.48 1.10 1.15
C SER A 576 -5.36 1.97 0.26
N VAL A 577 -4.75 2.98 -0.36
CA VAL A 577 -5.42 3.90 -1.30
C VAL A 577 -6.09 3.15 -2.47
N GLY A 578 -5.49 2.05 -2.97
CA GLY A 578 -6.06 1.29 -4.08
C GLY A 578 -7.39 0.59 -3.74
N GLY A 579 -7.63 0.30 -2.46
CA GLY A 579 -8.93 -0.16 -1.94
C GLY A 579 -9.33 -1.61 -2.24
N LYS A 580 -8.73 -2.30 -3.23
CA LYS A 580 -8.97 -3.75 -3.43
C LYS A 580 -8.27 -4.57 -2.33
N PRO A 581 -8.82 -5.74 -1.95
CA PRO A 581 -8.26 -6.56 -0.87
C PRO A 581 -6.91 -7.21 -1.23
N TYR A 582 -6.67 -7.48 -2.52
CA TYR A 582 -5.44 -8.05 -3.08
C TYR A 582 -5.42 -7.84 -4.60
N GLY A 583 -4.29 -8.11 -5.24
CA GLY A 583 -4.18 -8.04 -6.70
C GLY A 583 -2.83 -8.46 -7.27
N LEU A 584 -2.83 -8.68 -8.58
CA LEU A 584 -1.64 -8.84 -9.41
C LEU A 584 -1.77 -7.95 -10.63
N GLN A 585 -0.86 -7.00 -10.80
CA GLN A 585 -0.81 -6.10 -11.94
C GLN A 585 0.58 -6.14 -12.56
N ARG A 586 0.70 -5.79 -13.84
CA ARG A 586 1.98 -5.46 -14.45
C ARG A 586 1.99 -4.01 -14.91
N ILE A 587 3.12 -3.36 -14.76
CA ILE A 587 3.42 -2.04 -15.32
C ILE A 587 4.24 -2.30 -16.58
N ALA A 588 3.77 -1.81 -17.72
CA ALA A 588 4.41 -1.98 -19.02
C ALA A 588 4.80 -0.61 -19.58
N PHE A 589 6.06 -0.47 -20.00
CA PHE A 589 6.54 0.73 -20.68
C PHE A 589 5.87 0.87 -22.05
N THR A 590 5.37 2.05 -22.38
CA THR A 590 4.63 2.27 -23.65
C THR A 590 5.56 2.47 -24.86
N GLY A 591 6.87 2.59 -24.62
CA GLY A 591 7.85 3.01 -25.62
C GLY A 591 8.10 4.52 -25.63
N GLU A 592 7.23 5.30 -24.99
CA GLU A 592 7.38 6.75 -24.92
C GLU A 592 8.18 7.15 -23.67
N VAL A 593 9.31 7.85 -23.85
CA VAL A 593 10.13 8.33 -22.74
C VAL A 593 9.50 9.62 -22.17
N PRO A 594 9.26 9.75 -20.85
CA PRO A 594 8.85 11.02 -20.24
C PRO A 594 10.04 11.96 -20.05
N LEU A 595 9.81 13.28 -19.93
CA LEU A 595 10.79 14.17 -19.30
C LEU A 595 10.76 13.96 -17.78
N GLU A 596 11.85 13.44 -17.23
CA GLU A 596 12.01 13.17 -15.78
C GLU A 596 13.44 13.44 -15.32
N ILE A 597 13.59 13.67 -14.01
CA ILE A 597 14.90 13.60 -13.36
C ILE A 597 15.34 12.13 -13.35
N HIS A 598 16.29 11.78 -14.21
CA HIS A 598 16.88 10.45 -14.25
C HIS A 598 17.63 10.13 -12.95
N SER A 599 18.53 11.02 -12.51
CA SER A 599 19.35 10.81 -11.32
C SER A 599 19.83 12.13 -10.72
N VAL A 600 20.16 12.11 -9.43
CA VAL A 600 20.80 13.22 -8.72
C VAL A 600 22.16 12.72 -8.23
N ALA A 601 23.23 13.41 -8.60
CA ALA A 601 24.59 13.13 -8.14
C ALA A 601 25.11 14.29 -7.29
N LEU A 602 25.78 13.98 -6.19
CA LEU A 602 26.43 15.00 -5.35
C LEU A 602 27.68 15.55 -6.05
N THR A 603 27.90 16.86 -5.91
CA THR A 603 29.14 17.53 -6.33
C THR A 603 29.74 18.26 -5.14
N GLU A 604 30.98 18.73 -5.26
CA GLU A 604 31.64 19.56 -4.22
C GLU A 604 30.84 20.80 -3.83
N SER A 605 29.98 21.30 -4.72
CA SER A 605 29.29 22.59 -4.57
C SER A 605 27.76 22.49 -4.57
N GLY A 606 27.18 21.29 -4.71
CA GLY A 606 25.75 21.11 -4.82
C GLY A 606 25.36 19.78 -5.47
N PHE A 607 24.48 19.82 -6.47
CA PHE A 607 23.92 18.63 -7.11
C PHE A 607 23.91 18.73 -8.63
N ASP A 608 24.21 17.62 -9.29
CA ASP A 608 23.97 17.42 -10.72
C ASP A 608 22.68 16.62 -10.91
N LEU A 609 21.65 17.26 -11.47
CA LEU A 609 20.40 16.60 -11.86
C LEU A 609 20.52 16.17 -13.33
N THR A 610 20.51 14.87 -13.60
CA THR A 610 20.49 14.33 -14.97
C THR A 610 19.05 14.05 -15.38
N PHE A 611 18.69 14.33 -16.64
CA PHE A 611 17.35 14.21 -17.18
C PHE A 611 17.27 13.21 -18.33
N THR A 612 16.11 12.61 -18.51
CA THR A 612 15.82 11.64 -19.58
C THR A 612 15.78 12.28 -20.98
N LYS A 613 15.49 13.58 -21.06
CA LYS A 613 15.44 14.39 -22.30
C LYS A 613 16.22 15.69 -22.17
N PRO A 614 16.67 16.29 -23.29
CA PRO A 614 17.23 17.64 -23.28
C PRO A 614 16.23 18.70 -22.81
N LEU A 615 16.69 19.56 -21.91
CA LEU A 615 15.93 20.65 -21.32
C LEU A 615 15.94 21.91 -22.19
N ASN A 616 14.97 22.80 -21.95
CA ASN A 616 15.02 24.18 -22.41
C ASN A 616 15.86 25.02 -21.44
N PRO A 617 17.03 25.54 -21.84
CA PRO A 617 17.88 26.34 -20.95
C PRO A 617 17.17 27.59 -20.40
N LYS A 618 16.24 28.18 -21.17
CA LYS A 618 15.51 29.39 -20.74
C LYS A 618 14.59 29.13 -19.54
N THR A 619 14.16 27.89 -19.31
CA THR A 619 13.36 27.53 -18.14
C THR A 619 14.24 26.93 -17.04
N ALA A 620 15.17 26.04 -17.40
CA ALA A 620 15.99 25.30 -16.46
C ALA A 620 17.13 26.11 -15.80
N GLU A 621 17.62 27.19 -16.41
CA GLU A 621 18.69 28.02 -15.83
C GLU A 621 18.18 29.14 -14.91
N LYS A 622 16.86 29.31 -14.75
CA LYS A 622 16.33 30.29 -13.81
C LYS A 622 16.57 29.82 -12.37
N LEU A 623 17.04 30.72 -11.52
CA LEU A 623 17.32 30.40 -10.11
C LEU A 623 16.06 30.00 -9.32
N ASP A 624 14.90 30.55 -9.69
CA ASP A 624 13.60 30.21 -9.07
C ASP A 624 12.96 28.95 -9.65
N ALA A 625 13.52 28.37 -10.71
CA ALA A 625 13.05 27.11 -11.27
C ALA A 625 13.48 25.89 -10.45
N VAL A 626 14.44 26.04 -9.52
CA VAL A 626 14.88 24.99 -8.60
C VAL A 626 14.82 25.51 -7.17
N SER A 627 14.03 24.84 -6.33
CA SER A 627 14.03 25.09 -4.88
C SER A 627 14.61 23.89 -4.15
N VAL A 628 15.41 24.16 -3.12
CA VAL A 628 16.03 23.13 -2.29
C VAL A 628 15.67 23.37 -0.83
N LYS A 629 15.11 22.36 -0.19
CA LYS A 629 14.89 22.32 1.26
C LYS A 629 15.69 21.17 1.84
N SER A 630 16.11 21.29 3.09
CA SER A 630 16.73 20.16 3.79
C SER A 630 16.14 19.96 5.17
N PHE A 631 16.14 18.73 5.64
CA PHE A 631 15.69 18.35 6.97
C PHE A 631 16.43 17.10 7.46
N THR A 632 16.28 16.79 8.74
CA THR A 632 16.74 15.53 9.33
C THR A 632 15.61 14.92 10.17
N TYR A 633 15.90 13.80 10.82
CA TYR A 633 14.99 13.10 11.72
C TYR A 633 15.63 12.90 13.10
N VAL A 634 14.79 12.65 14.09
CA VAL A 634 15.21 12.20 15.41
C VAL A 634 15.19 10.69 15.46
N TYR A 635 16.28 10.07 15.90
CA TYR A 635 16.31 8.68 16.33
C TYR A 635 15.59 8.57 17.67
N TYR A 636 14.36 8.05 17.62
CA TYR A 636 13.42 8.16 18.73
C TYR A 636 12.59 6.89 18.91
N SER A 637 12.24 6.60 20.16
CA SER A 637 11.48 5.39 20.52
C SER A 637 10.00 5.48 20.18
N ASN A 638 9.46 6.67 19.98
CA ASN A 638 8.05 6.82 19.61
C ASN A 638 7.84 6.39 18.15
N TYR A 639 6.60 6.02 17.86
CA TYR A 639 6.21 5.60 16.52
C TYR A 639 6.38 6.75 15.52
N GLY A 640 7.39 6.64 14.65
CA GLY A 640 7.71 7.66 13.66
C GLY A 640 8.38 8.90 14.21
N CYS A 641 8.80 9.73 13.26
CA CYS A 641 9.30 11.06 13.57
C CYS A 641 8.89 12.03 12.46
N PRO A 642 8.34 13.21 12.79
CA PRO A 642 8.22 14.28 11.81
C PRO A 642 9.61 14.73 11.35
N GLU A 643 9.64 15.43 10.22
CA GLU A 643 10.85 16.11 9.74
C GLU A 643 11.20 17.25 10.71
N VAL A 644 12.47 17.34 11.11
CA VAL A 644 12.97 18.36 12.04
C VAL A 644 14.14 19.14 11.44
N ASP A 645 14.44 20.28 12.04
CA ASP A 645 15.47 21.23 11.59
C ASP A 645 15.32 21.58 10.10
N GLN A 646 14.10 21.92 9.67
CA GLN A 646 13.84 22.26 8.26
C GLN A 646 14.56 23.55 7.88
N ARG A 647 15.26 23.53 6.74
CA ARG A 647 16.02 24.65 6.20
C ARG A 647 15.62 24.90 4.75
N ALA A 648 15.40 26.16 4.40
CA ALA A 648 15.39 26.58 3.00
C ALA A 648 16.83 26.79 2.55
N GLU A 649 17.34 25.90 1.71
CA GLU A 649 18.72 25.96 1.23
C GLU A 649 18.81 26.91 0.04
N LYS A 650 19.85 27.76 0.05
CA LYS A 650 20.00 28.80 -0.97
C LYS A 650 20.61 28.23 -2.24
N VAL A 651 19.86 28.22 -3.34
CA VAL A 651 20.40 27.98 -4.68
C VAL A 651 21.11 29.26 -5.17
N THR A 652 22.39 29.17 -5.49
CA THR A 652 23.19 30.33 -5.93
C THR A 652 23.48 30.34 -7.43
N LYS A 653 23.41 29.18 -8.09
CA LYS A 653 23.66 29.03 -9.51
C LYS A 653 22.97 27.78 -10.06
N THR A 654 22.45 27.89 -11.26
CA THR A 654 21.91 26.81 -12.09
C THR A 654 22.56 26.89 -13.46
N THR A 655 23.03 25.77 -14.00
CA THR A 655 23.68 25.74 -15.33
C THR A 655 23.32 24.47 -16.06
N VAL A 656 22.88 24.61 -17.32
CA VAL A 656 22.54 23.47 -18.16
C VAL A 656 23.78 22.99 -18.92
N SER A 657 23.95 21.68 -19.00
CA SER A 657 25.04 21.06 -19.79
C SER A 657 24.88 21.31 -21.28
N LYS A 658 25.98 21.15 -22.04
CA LYS A 658 25.98 21.36 -23.50
C LYS A 658 24.99 20.48 -24.26
N ASP A 659 24.75 19.26 -23.78
CA ASP A 659 23.78 18.31 -24.35
C ASP A 659 22.34 18.54 -23.86
N GLY A 660 22.13 19.52 -22.97
CA GLY A 660 20.84 19.86 -22.39
C GLY A 660 20.32 18.85 -21.37
N LYS A 661 21.02 17.75 -21.08
CA LYS A 661 20.51 16.66 -20.24
C LYS A 661 20.88 16.74 -18.78
N LYS A 662 21.59 17.78 -18.35
CA LYS A 662 21.99 17.95 -16.96
C LYS A 662 21.80 19.39 -16.52
N VAL A 663 21.31 19.58 -15.29
CA VAL A 663 21.33 20.86 -14.57
C VAL A 663 22.25 20.70 -13.37
N SER A 664 23.33 21.48 -13.34
CA SER A 664 24.16 21.64 -12.15
C SER A 664 23.58 22.74 -11.27
N VAL A 665 23.26 22.41 -10.03
CA VAL A 665 22.62 23.27 -9.04
C VAL A 665 23.60 23.50 -7.89
N THR A 666 24.08 24.73 -7.72
CA THR A 666 25.01 25.09 -6.63
C THR A 666 24.23 25.42 -5.36
N VAL A 667 24.54 24.70 -4.29
CA VAL A 667 23.91 24.81 -2.96
C VAL A 667 25.02 24.80 -1.90
N PRO A 668 25.51 25.97 -1.46
CA PRO A 668 26.57 26.03 -0.46
C PRO A 668 26.09 25.54 0.92
N GLY A 669 27.02 24.98 1.71
CA GLY A 669 26.74 24.60 3.10
C GLY A 669 25.93 23.31 3.25
N LEU A 670 26.16 22.34 2.36
CA LEU A 670 25.64 20.98 2.52
C LEU A 670 26.13 20.34 3.83
N ARG A 671 25.29 19.50 4.45
CA ARG A 671 25.57 18.83 5.73
C ARG A 671 25.18 17.36 5.64
N GLN A 672 26.02 16.51 6.20
CA GLN A 672 25.79 15.07 6.33
C GLN A 672 24.60 14.77 7.25
N GLY A 673 23.96 13.61 7.05
CA GLY A 673 22.86 13.12 7.87
C GLY A 673 21.51 13.77 7.58
N ARG A 674 21.36 14.38 6.39
CA ARG A 674 20.17 15.13 5.99
C ARG A 674 19.57 14.61 4.70
N VAL A 675 18.28 14.90 4.53
CA VAL A 675 17.56 14.76 3.26
C VAL A 675 17.44 16.13 2.62
N TYR A 676 17.74 16.21 1.32
CA TYR A 676 17.58 17.37 0.47
C TYR A 676 16.41 17.14 -0.48
N GLU A 677 15.31 17.82 -0.22
CA GLU A 677 14.16 17.92 -1.11
C GLU A 677 14.46 18.94 -2.20
N ILE A 678 14.52 18.48 -3.44
CA ILE A 678 14.76 19.30 -4.63
C ILE A 678 13.46 19.32 -5.43
N HIS A 679 12.93 20.52 -5.69
CA HIS A 679 11.69 20.70 -6.43
C HIS A 679 11.89 21.64 -7.63
N LEU A 680 11.35 21.24 -8.78
CA LEU A 680 11.44 21.95 -10.05
C LEU A 680 10.14 22.69 -10.36
N THR A 681 10.23 23.99 -10.64
CA THR A 681 9.07 24.82 -11.00
C THR A 681 9.21 25.34 -12.42
N GLY A 682 8.28 24.96 -13.31
CA GLY A 682 8.24 25.47 -14.68
C GLY A 682 9.39 25.01 -15.59
N VAL A 683 10.21 24.05 -15.15
CA VAL A 683 11.22 23.39 -15.99
C VAL A 683 10.53 22.57 -17.07
N SER A 684 11.06 22.65 -18.28
CA SER A 684 10.52 21.94 -19.44
C SER A 684 11.63 21.45 -20.38
N SER A 685 11.29 20.50 -21.24
CA SER A 685 12.13 20.06 -22.35
C SER A 685 12.23 21.13 -23.43
N ALA A 686 13.16 20.93 -24.36
CA ALA A 686 13.32 21.81 -25.52
C ALA A 686 12.05 21.96 -26.38
N ASP A 687 11.19 20.93 -26.42
CA ASP A 687 9.90 20.91 -27.12
C ASP A 687 8.70 21.32 -26.24
N GLY A 688 8.93 21.74 -24.99
CA GLY A 688 7.91 22.32 -24.12
C GLY A 688 7.15 21.33 -23.24
N GLU A 689 7.55 20.06 -23.20
CA GLU A 689 7.01 19.07 -22.26
C GLU A 689 7.43 19.40 -20.82
N ALA A 690 6.49 19.32 -19.87
CA ALA A 690 6.76 19.52 -18.46
C ALA A 690 7.42 18.29 -17.83
N VAL A 691 8.20 18.49 -16.77
CA VAL A 691 8.77 17.37 -15.99
C VAL A 691 7.62 16.59 -15.34
N LEU A 692 7.55 15.28 -15.59
CA LEU A 692 6.44 14.44 -15.12
C LEU A 692 6.36 14.39 -13.59
N HIS A 693 7.51 14.14 -12.93
CA HIS A 693 7.66 14.20 -11.48
C HIS A 693 8.71 15.26 -11.15
N PRO A 694 8.30 16.48 -10.75
CA PRO A 694 9.20 17.61 -10.56
C PRO A 694 9.91 17.59 -9.20
N GLU A 695 10.02 16.44 -8.54
CA GLU A 695 10.54 16.32 -7.17
C GLU A 695 11.54 15.17 -7.03
N ALA A 696 12.55 15.40 -6.20
CA ALA A 696 13.56 14.43 -5.81
C ALA A 696 13.94 14.60 -4.34
N TYR A 697 14.23 13.50 -3.65
CA TYR A 697 14.60 13.53 -2.24
C TYR A 697 15.95 12.82 -2.05
N TYR A 698 17.02 13.61 -1.93
CA TYR A 698 18.39 13.12 -1.86
C TYR A 698 18.84 12.95 -0.40
N THR A 699 19.22 11.74 -0.01
CA THR A 699 19.83 11.47 1.30
C THR A 699 21.33 11.67 1.21
N LEU A 700 21.92 12.54 2.04
CA LEU A 700 23.34 12.86 2.05
C LEU A 700 24.01 12.27 3.30
N ASN A 701 24.87 11.27 3.09
CA ASN A 701 25.62 10.61 4.16
C ASN A 701 27.08 11.09 4.20
N GLU A 702 27.71 11.20 3.04
CA GLU A 702 29.09 11.60 2.80
C GLU A 702 29.16 12.79 1.85
N LEU A 703 30.15 13.67 2.08
CA LEU A 703 30.48 14.77 1.18
C LEU A 703 31.55 14.31 0.17
N VAL A 704 31.46 14.83 -1.05
CA VAL A 704 32.58 14.76 -2.02
C VAL A 704 33.69 15.66 -1.48
N LYS A 705 34.91 15.13 -1.40
CA LYS A 705 36.09 15.85 -0.93
C LYS A 705 36.92 16.39 -2.08
#